data_AF-A0A536FTJ3-F1
#
_entry.id   AF-A0A536FTJ3-F1
#
_cell.length_a   1.000
_cell.length_b   1.000
_cell.length_c   1.000
_cell.angle_alpha   90.00
_cell.angle_beta   90.00
_cell.angle_gamma   90.00
#
_symmetry.space_group_name_H-M   'P 1'
#
loop_
_entity.id
_entity.type
_entity.pdbx_description
1 polymer ?
#
loop_
_entity_poly.entity_id
_entity_poly.type
_entity_poly.pdbx_seq_one_letter_code
_entity_poly.pdbx_strand_id
1 'polypeptide(L)'
;MTVDLRRAPAPPAAGGRVPPHNLEAEASVLGSLMLDRNAIVRVADFLRPDDFYLDHHAQVFRAALNLYDRADPIDLLTLASELEKMLVLERIGGQVFLAELESRVPTAANVEYYGHLVEEAATKRKLISAGGRITALGFDDSTPAGQALDTAEGVIFNIAEGRITQDFVALKDILKTTWDQIEQIHKDQSVVSGVPSGFNDLDAKTGGFQKSDLIIIAARPGVGKCIAWDSLIDDPVTGARLTVDQFVRERRPLVFGLSPRGRIEWRHVGDWVDSGMQPCFAVTTQTGRRIEVTGHHPFMTITGWQPLHDLVVGDAIAVPRAISIFGKESIDPQRARLLGYFIGDGGLSSGTPDFTNIDQVIVDDFKSIIASQFPDCHVAQRGITYFVSAWPRVRGLAVRERLAAYVQRVRRPITKSPIIGWLTGFGLWGKKADAKRFPDQVWRWNRQTLREFLRALMSCDGSIFATPNGRPRIEFAVASEGLAKDVHHAFVRFGIVSRLYRKSERCWRVQITDSESVARYQVEVGWVGEKVCRFPKELPQFRSNNGHLPMAVWKMVGETASSRGLSWSKLAVLSGERTRTSRFETYNPRVNHGLSQRRLAIFNEVLEDRRLAALANPELYWDRIVSIEQTGSRQVYDLTVPEGANFIAEDVIVHNTSLTLNIAQHASIQYKIPVAIFSLEMSEQQLVTRLLCSEASVDSYRLRTGLLKDAEWPRIAQAMGALSEAQIYIDDSPNVSVMEMRTKARRLKSANNLGLIIVDYLQLMQGRNQENRVQEVSDISRGLKTLARELQIPVIACSQLSREPEKRPDHRPQLSDLRESGTLEQDSDLVLFIFRERFYNDNIAEDRRNVAEIIIAKHRNGPTGKLELLFIDEQTKFANLDRRRGS
;
A
#
# COMPACT_ATOMS: atom_id res chain seq x y z
N MET A 1 -20.27 76.83 -6.56
CA MET A 1 -21.57 76.18 -6.34
C MET A 1 -21.46 75.35 -5.07
N THR A 2 -22.06 75.83 -4.00
CA THR A 2 -22.12 75.17 -2.68
C THR A 2 -22.93 73.87 -2.81
N VAL A 3 -22.26 72.73 -2.68
CA VAL A 3 -22.93 71.43 -2.58
C VAL A 3 -23.46 71.30 -1.16
N ASP A 4 -24.78 71.35 -1.02
CA ASP A 4 -25.47 71.05 0.24
C ASP A 4 -25.35 69.55 0.53
N LEU A 5 -24.49 69.20 1.49
CA LEU A 5 -24.16 67.82 1.89
C LEU A 5 -25.10 67.26 2.97
N ARG A 6 -26.21 67.94 3.30
CA ARG A 6 -27.26 67.41 4.21
C ARG A 6 -28.10 66.28 3.60
N ARG A 7 -27.81 65.85 2.37
CA ARG A 7 -28.54 64.77 1.70
C ARG A 7 -27.97 63.40 2.06
N ALA A 8 -28.74 62.64 2.81
CA ALA A 8 -28.69 61.18 2.76
C ALA A 8 -28.75 60.70 1.30
N PRO A 9 -28.12 59.56 0.95
CA PRO A 9 -28.20 59.01 -0.41
C PRO A 9 -29.67 58.86 -0.83
N ALA A 10 -29.96 59.13 -2.10
CA ALA A 10 -31.31 59.16 -2.65
C ALA A 10 -32.11 57.90 -2.26
N PRO A 11 -33.40 58.03 -1.87
CA PRO A 11 -34.20 56.87 -1.52
C PRO A 11 -34.36 55.98 -2.77
N PRO A 12 -34.20 54.65 -2.64
CA PRO A 12 -34.44 53.74 -3.75
C PRO A 12 -35.92 53.77 -4.15
N ALA A 13 -36.15 53.50 -5.44
CA ALA A 13 -37.48 53.46 -6.05
C ALA A 13 -38.49 52.62 -5.25
N ALA A 14 -39.75 53.05 -5.33
CA ALA A 14 -40.91 52.55 -4.58
C ALA A 14 -40.88 51.03 -4.31
N GLY A 15 -40.71 50.68 -3.03
CA GLY A 15 -40.65 49.30 -2.52
C GLY A 15 -39.33 48.90 -1.83
N GLY A 16 -38.31 49.77 -1.84
CA GLY A 16 -36.95 49.43 -1.40
C GLY A 16 -36.75 49.28 0.12
N ARG A 17 -36.26 48.11 0.54
CA ARG A 17 -35.70 47.89 1.89
C ARG A 17 -34.46 48.77 2.09
N VAL A 18 -34.42 49.59 3.13
CA VAL A 18 -33.23 50.36 3.51
C VAL A 18 -32.16 49.41 4.06
N PRO A 19 -30.87 49.59 3.74
CA PRO A 19 -29.80 48.79 4.32
C PRO A 19 -29.84 48.84 5.87
N PRO A 20 -29.65 47.72 6.57
CA PRO A 20 -29.67 47.69 8.04
C PRO A 20 -28.67 48.67 8.66
N HIS A 21 -29.11 49.51 9.59
CA HIS A 21 -28.31 50.51 10.29
C HIS A 21 -28.93 50.85 11.65
N ASN A 22 -28.14 51.42 12.57
CA ASN A 22 -28.62 51.93 13.86
C ASN A 22 -27.85 53.21 14.23
N LEU A 23 -28.41 54.37 13.87
CA LEU A 23 -27.75 55.67 14.04
C LEU A 23 -27.60 56.07 15.51
N GLU A 24 -28.51 55.63 16.38
CA GLU A 24 -28.45 55.91 17.81
C GLU A 24 -27.29 55.14 18.46
N ALA A 25 -27.09 53.88 18.06
CA ALA A 25 -25.95 53.08 18.51
C ALA A 25 -24.62 53.67 18.02
N GLU A 26 -24.54 54.07 16.74
CA GLU A 26 -23.34 54.74 16.20
C GLU A 26 -22.99 56.01 16.98
N ALA A 27 -23.97 56.90 17.20
CA ALA A 27 -23.76 58.12 17.97
C ALA A 27 -23.37 57.85 19.43
N SER A 28 -23.98 56.83 20.04
CA SER A 28 -23.69 56.42 21.42
C SER A 28 -22.29 55.85 21.57
N VAL A 29 -21.78 55.08 20.57
CA VAL A 29 -20.39 54.61 20.56
C VAL A 29 -19.45 55.82 20.51
N LEU A 30 -19.60 56.68 19.50
CA LEU A 30 -18.70 57.82 19.30
C LEU A 30 -18.68 58.79 20.49
N GLY A 31 -19.85 59.09 21.05
CA GLY A 31 -19.91 59.93 22.25
C GLY A 31 -19.30 59.24 23.48
N SER A 32 -19.44 57.92 23.64
CA SER A 32 -18.82 57.20 24.75
C SER A 32 -17.30 57.26 24.70
N LEU A 33 -16.71 57.29 23.49
CA LEU A 33 -15.26 57.46 23.30
C LEU A 33 -14.75 58.81 23.81
N MET A 34 -15.59 59.85 23.82
CA MET A 34 -15.26 61.18 24.32
C MET A 34 -15.40 61.30 25.84
N LEU A 35 -16.26 60.47 26.45
CA LEU A 35 -16.58 60.52 27.88
C LEU A 35 -15.71 59.58 28.72
N ASP A 36 -15.33 58.41 28.19
CA ASP A 36 -14.54 57.40 28.90
C ASP A 36 -13.28 57.04 28.10
N ARG A 37 -12.12 57.32 28.70
CA ARG A 37 -10.80 57.05 28.10
C ARG A 37 -10.57 55.57 27.78
N ASN A 38 -11.23 54.66 28.48
CA ASN A 38 -11.10 53.21 28.26
C ASN A 38 -12.16 52.65 27.29
N ALA A 39 -13.11 53.45 26.84
CA ALA A 39 -14.17 52.99 25.95
C ALA A 39 -13.62 52.48 24.61
N ILE A 40 -12.59 53.12 24.07
CA ILE A 40 -11.97 52.70 22.80
C ILE A 40 -11.37 51.30 22.86
N VAL A 41 -10.74 50.93 23.98
CA VAL A 41 -10.13 49.60 24.18
C VAL A 41 -11.18 48.49 24.07
N ARG A 42 -12.43 48.77 24.49
CA ARG A 42 -13.52 47.80 24.48
C ARG A 42 -14.16 47.60 23.12
N VAL A 43 -13.91 48.47 22.13
CA VAL A 43 -14.56 48.39 20.81
C VAL A 43 -13.59 48.35 19.63
N ALA A 44 -12.33 48.78 19.82
CA ALA A 44 -11.33 48.81 18.76
C ALA A 44 -11.00 47.41 18.19
N ASP A 45 -11.18 46.35 18.98
CA ASP A 45 -10.89 44.99 18.54
C ASP A 45 -11.83 44.54 17.40
N PHE A 46 -13.12 44.88 17.49
CA PHE A 46 -14.15 44.34 16.59
C PHE A 46 -14.84 45.39 15.69
N LEU A 47 -14.74 46.69 15.97
CA LEU A 47 -15.28 47.74 15.09
C LEU A 47 -14.21 48.34 14.17
N ARG A 48 -14.61 48.67 12.94
CA ARG A 48 -13.82 49.42 11.96
C ARG A 48 -14.59 50.66 11.49
N PRO A 49 -13.91 51.69 10.96
CA PRO A 49 -14.58 52.87 10.40
C PRO A 49 -15.67 52.52 9.37
N ASP A 50 -15.43 51.50 8.54
CA ASP A 50 -16.36 51.07 7.48
C ASP A 50 -17.63 50.37 8.02
N ASP A 51 -17.68 50.05 9.32
CA ASP A 51 -18.87 49.49 9.96
C ASP A 51 -19.92 50.54 10.30
N PHE A 52 -19.57 51.83 10.25
CA PHE A 52 -20.51 52.92 10.41
C PHE A 52 -21.27 53.18 9.11
N TYR A 53 -22.59 53.36 9.19
CA TYR A 53 -23.43 53.62 8.03
C TYR A 53 -23.23 55.04 7.50
N LEU A 54 -22.99 56.00 8.39
CA LEU A 54 -22.74 57.40 8.02
C LEU A 54 -21.24 57.66 7.89
N ASP A 55 -20.81 58.19 6.74
CA ASP A 55 -19.40 58.50 6.47
C ASP A 55 -18.81 59.46 7.52
N HIS A 56 -19.59 60.45 7.96
CA HIS A 56 -19.12 61.37 9.01
C HIS A 56 -18.87 60.65 10.35
N HIS A 57 -19.65 59.64 10.72
CA HIS A 57 -19.37 58.80 11.89
C HIS A 57 -18.11 57.95 11.69
N ALA A 58 -17.93 57.39 10.50
CA ALA A 58 -16.73 56.63 10.15
C ALA A 58 -15.45 57.50 10.29
N GLN A 59 -15.50 58.76 9.86
CA GLN A 59 -14.36 59.68 10.01
C GLN A 59 -14.06 60.00 11.47
N VAL A 60 -15.08 60.20 12.32
CA VAL A 60 -14.88 60.42 13.76
C VAL A 60 -14.26 59.18 14.41
N PHE A 61 -14.73 57.97 14.10
CA PHE A 61 -14.12 56.74 14.61
C PHE A 61 -12.68 56.56 14.13
N ARG A 62 -12.39 56.89 12.87
CA ARG A 62 -11.02 56.86 12.32
C ARG A 62 -10.09 57.83 13.05
N ALA A 63 -10.55 59.04 13.36
CA ALA A 63 -9.79 59.98 14.18
C ALA A 63 -9.56 59.47 15.61
N ALA A 64 -10.55 58.80 16.20
CA ALA A 64 -10.41 58.16 17.51
C ALA A 64 -9.36 57.03 17.51
N LEU A 65 -9.34 56.19 16.46
CA LEU A 65 -8.30 55.16 16.28
C LEU A 65 -6.91 55.78 16.09
N ASN A 66 -6.76 56.85 15.29
CA ASN A 66 -5.48 57.54 15.13
C ASN A 66 -4.92 58.07 16.46
N LEU A 67 -5.78 58.62 17.32
CA LEU A 67 -5.41 59.08 18.66
C LEU A 67 -5.04 57.90 19.56
N TYR A 68 -5.82 56.82 19.51
CA TYR A 68 -5.55 55.59 20.26
C TYR A 68 -4.20 54.96 19.89
N ASP A 69 -3.88 54.85 18.61
CA ASP A 69 -2.61 54.30 18.11
C ASP A 69 -1.38 55.11 18.58
N ARG A 70 -1.57 56.41 18.82
CA ARG A 70 -0.56 57.31 19.38
C ARG A 70 -0.60 57.39 20.92
N ALA A 71 -1.51 56.65 21.56
CA ALA A 71 -1.78 56.67 22.99
C ALA A 71 -2.18 58.07 23.54
N ASP A 72 -2.73 58.92 22.68
CA ASP A 72 -3.29 60.22 23.04
C ASP A 72 -4.67 60.03 23.72
N PRO A 73 -5.06 60.88 24.69
CA PRO A 73 -6.41 60.85 25.23
C PRO A 73 -7.43 61.18 24.13
N ILE A 74 -8.59 60.52 24.18
CA ILE A 74 -9.71 60.77 23.26
C ILE A 74 -10.75 61.58 24.04
N ASP A 75 -10.86 62.85 23.68
CA ASP A 75 -11.83 63.80 24.20
C ASP A 75 -12.28 64.72 23.05
N LEU A 76 -13.26 65.59 23.28
CA LEU A 76 -13.81 66.46 22.24
C LEU A 76 -12.73 67.35 21.59
N LEU A 77 -11.78 67.87 22.37
CA LEU A 77 -10.75 68.80 21.90
C LEU A 77 -9.71 68.08 21.02
N THR A 78 -9.24 66.94 21.49
CA THR A 78 -8.25 66.10 20.79
C THR A 78 -8.82 65.51 19.52
N LEU A 79 -10.07 65.04 19.53
CA LEU A 79 -10.78 64.60 18.32
C LEU A 79 -10.98 65.74 17.33
N ALA A 80 -11.41 66.92 17.79
CA ALA A 80 -11.55 68.08 16.91
C ALA A 80 -10.22 68.44 16.23
N SER A 81 -9.13 68.49 16.99
CA SER A 81 -7.79 68.76 16.45
C SER A 81 -7.35 67.70 15.44
N GLU A 82 -7.63 66.42 15.69
CA GLU A 82 -7.26 65.34 14.77
C GLU A 82 -8.09 65.39 13.48
N LEU A 83 -9.40 65.67 13.59
CA LEU A 83 -10.29 65.83 12.43
C LEU A 83 -9.94 67.07 11.60
N GLU A 84 -9.40 68.11 12.22
CA GLU A 84 -8.87 69.30 11.55
C GLU A 84 -7.59 68.98 10.79
N LYS A 85 -6.64 68.24 11.39
CA LYS A 85 -5.44 67.73 10.70
C LYS A 85 -5.80 66.81 9.54
N MET A 86 -6.85 66.01 9.67
CA MET A 86 -7.38 65.15 8.60
C MET A 86 -8.15 65.94 7.52
N LEU A 87 -8.32 67.27 7.68
CA LEU A 87 -9.04 68.17 6.76
C LEU A 87 -10.52 67.77 6.55
N VAL A 88 -11.15 67.17 7.56
CA VAL A 88 -12.55 66.69 7.51
C VAL A 88 -13.47 67.33 8.56
N LEU A 89 -12.94 68.07 9.55
CA LEU A 89 -13.74 68.67 10.63
C LEU A 89 -14.92 69.51 10.13
N GLU A 90 -14.68 70.43 9.19
CA GLU A 90 -15.75 71.25 8.60
C GLU A 90 -16.78 70.40 7.80
N ARG A 91 -16.33 69.29 7.19
CA ARG A 91 -17.19 68.42 6.37
C ARG A 91 -18.14 67.58 7.21
N ILE A 92 -17.77 67.25 8.45
CA ILE A 92 -18.61 66.45 9.36
C ILE A 92 -19.56 67.30 10.21
N GLY A 93 -19.49 68.64 10.14
CA GLY A 93 -20.34 69.54 10.92
C GLY A 93 -19.63 70.35 12.01
N GLY A 94 -18.30 70.36 12.01
CA GLY A 94 -17.49 71.14 12.95
C GLY A 94 -17.54 70.60 14.39
N GLN A 95 -17.01 71.38 15.33
CA GLN A 95 -16.98 70.99 16.75
C GLN A 95 -18.38 70.85 17.37
N VAL A 96 -19.37 71.58 16.84
CA VAL A 96 -20.77 71.49 17.29
C VAL A 96 -21.31 70.07 17.13
N PHE A 97 -20.96 69.39 16.03
CA PHE A 97 -21.38 68.02 15.80
C PHE A 97 -20.80 67.03 16.83
N LEU A 98 -19.53 67.20 17.21
CA LEU A 98 -18.90 66.36 18.23
C LEU A 98 -19.55 66.56 19.61
N ALA A 99 -19.87 67.81 19.96
CA ALA A 99 -20.59 68.14 21.19
C ALA A 99 -22.01 67.52 21.20
N GLU A 100 -22.69 67.49 20.05
CA GLU A 100 -23.98 66.80 19.93
C GLU A 100 -23.84 65.29 20.16
N LEU A 101 -22.83 64.64 19.58
CA LEU A 101 -22.58 63.21 19.79
C LEU A 101 -22.29 62.89 21.26
N GLU A 102 -21.48 63.71 21.93
CA GLU A 102 -21.19 63.58 23.36
C GLU A 102 -22.46 63.68 24.22
N SER A 103 -23.36 64.62 23.89
CA SER A 103 -24.61 64.83 24.65
C SER A 103 -25.67 63.73 24.48
N ARG A 104 -25.55 62.87 23.46
CA ARG A 104 -26.54 61.83 23.14
C ARG A 104 -26.30 60.50 23.84
N VAL A 105 -25.18 60.36 24.55
CA VAL A 105 -24.78 59.10 25.20
C VAL A 105 -25.58 58.87 26.48
N PRO A 106 -26.35 57.77 26.59
CA PRO A 106 -27.06 57.46 27.82
C PRO A 106 -26.12 57.07 28.97
N THR A 107 -25.11 56.23 28.69
CA THR A 107 -24.05 55.85 29.64
C THR A 107 -22.84 55.27 28.90
N ALA A 108 -21.64 55.80 29.14
CA ALA A 108 -20.40 55.31 28.51
C ALA A 108 -20.01 53.88 28.92
N ALA A 109 -20.58 53.37 30.02
CA ALA A 109 -20.36 51.99 30.49
C ALA A 109 -20.83 50.93 29.47
N ASN A 110 -21.84 51.23 28.65
CA ASN A 110 -22.45 50.27 27.71
C ASN A 110 -21.90 50.35 26.28
N VAL A 111 -20.74 50.99 26.09
CA VAL A 111 -20.14 51.20 24.75
C VAL A 111 -19.97 49.90 23.95
N GLU A 112 -19.62 48.80 24.62
CA GLU A 112 -19.45 47.47 23.99
C GLU A 112 -20.77 46.93 23.42
N TYR A 113 -21.87 47.10 24.16
CA TYR A 113 -23.21 46.73 23.69
C TYR A 113 -23.64 47.54 22.47
N TYR A 114 -23.46 48.87 22.51
CA TYR A 114 -23.74 49.72 21.35
C TYR A 114 -22.83 49.38 20.17
N GLY A 115 -21.58 49.01 20.43
CA GLY A 115 -20.65 48.58 19.42
C GLY A 115 -21.12 47.32 18.69
N HIS A 116 -21.58 46.29 19.41
CA HIS A 116 -22.11 45.08 18.79
C HIS A 116 -23.37 45.34 17.95
N LEU A 117 -24.21 46.32 18.31
CA LEU A 117 -25.36 46.71 17.48
C LEU A 117 -24.90 47.32 16.13
N VAL A 118 -23.82 48.09 16.13
CA VAL A 118 -23.22 48.65 14.90
C VAL A 118 -22.60 47.52 14.06
N GLU A 119 -21.85 46.62 14.69
CA GLU A 119 -21.23 45.44 14.06
C GLU A 119 -22.27 44.51 13.41
N GLU A 120 -23.37 44.22 14.11
CA GLU A 120 -24.44 43.37 13.60
C GLU A 120 -25.11 44.00 12.37
N ALA A 121 -25.37 45.31 12.42
CA ALA A 121 -25.92 46.04 11.29
C ALA A 121 -24.95 46.06 10.10
N ALA A 122 -23.66 46.28 10.33
CA ALA A 122 -22.62 46.26 9.31
C ALA A 122 -22.48 44.87 8.66
N THR A 123 -22.50 43.80 9.46
CA THR A 123 -22.45 42.42 8.98
C THR A 123 -23.65 42.10 8.08
N LYS A 124 -24.86 42.53 8.46
CA LYS A 124 -26.05 42.39 7.59
C LYS A 124 -25.92 43.18 6.28
N ARG A 125 -25.33 44.38 6.29
CA ARG A 125 -25.06 45.14 5.05
C ARG A 125 -24.05 44.43 4.14
N LYS A 126 -22.96 43.90 4.71
CA LYS A 126 -21.94 43.12 3.99
C LYS A 126 -22.58 41.88 3.36
N LEU A 127 -23.46 41.18 4.08
CA LEU A 127 -24.18 40.01 3.58
C LEU A 127 -25.10 40.35 2.39
N ILE A 128 -25.82 41.47 2.46
CA ILE A 128 -26.67 41.94 1.34
C ILE A 128 -25.80 42.23 0.10
N SER A 129 -24.66 42.89 0.27
CA SER A 129 -23.72 43.17 -0.82
C SER A 129 -23.14 41.89 -1.44
N ALA A 130 -22.76 40.93 -0.60
CA ALA A 130 -22.31 39.60 -1.04
C ALA A 130 -23.39 38.86 -1.82
N GLY A 131 -24.64 38.86 -1.34
CA GLY A 131 -25.76 38.27 -2.05
C GLY A 131 -25.90 38.84 -3.46
N GLY A 132 -25.83 40.16 -3.62
CA GLY A 132 -25.85 40.81 -4.94
C GLY A 132 -24.70 40.36 -5.86
N ARG A 133 -23.48 40.22 -5.33
CA ARG A 133 -22.33 39.72 -6.10
C ARG A 133 -22.48 38.26 -6.51
N ILE A 134 -23.00 37.42 -5.62
CA ILE A 134 -23.25 35.99 -5.89
C ILE A 134 -24.35 35.82 -6.93
N THR A 135 -25.42 36.63 -6.84
CA THR A 135 -26.46 36.67 -7.88
C THR A 135 -25.88 37.06 -9.22
N ALA A 136 -25.02 38.09 -9.28
CA ALA A 136 -24.36 38.50 -10.52
C ALA A 136 -23.47 37.40 -11.12
N LEU A 137 -22.73 36.65 -10.29
CA LEU A 137 -21.93 35.50 -10.72
C LEU A 137 -22.79 34.37 -11.32
N GLY A 138 -24.00 34.16 -10.80
CA GLY A 138 -24.92 33.14 -11.31
C GLY A 138 -25.52 33.45 -12.69
N PHE A 139 -25.48 34.71 -13.12
CA PHE A 139 -25.90 35.16 -14.45
C PHE A 139 -24.74 35.35 -15.43
N ASP A 140 -23.49 35.14 -15.00
CA ASP A 140 -22.31 35.29 -15.84
C ASP A 140 -21.98 33.98 -16.56
N ASP A 141 -22.41 33.86 -17.81
CA ASP A 141 -22.18 32.68 -18.66
C ASP A 141 -20.70 32.44 -19.00
N SER A 142 -19.80 33.40 -18.74
CA SER A 142 -18.37 33.27 -19.03
C SER A 142 -17.58 32.54 -17.95
N THR A 143 -18.16 32.38 -16.76
CA THR A 143 -17.51 31.76 -15.59
C THR A 143 -18.01 30.32 -15.41
N PRO A 144 -17.14 29.29 -15.47
CA PRO A 144 -17.54 27.91 -15.20
C PRO A 144 -18.19 27.75 -13.81
N ALA A 145 -19.23 26.90 -13.71
CA ALA A 145 -20.02 26.75 -12.48
C ALA A 145 -19.17 26.44 -11.23
N GLY A 146 -18.12 25.62 -11.35
CA GLY A 146 -17.21 25.34 -10.23
C GLY A 146 -16.45 26.58 -9.74
N GLN A 147 -16.03 27.46 -10.65
CA GLN A 147 -15.32 28.70 -10.32
C GLN A 147 -16.27 29.77 -9.74
N ALA A 148 -17.53 29.79 -10.19
CA ALA A 148 -18.57 30.63 -9.61
C ALA A 148 -18.89 30.21 -8.17
N LEU A 149 -18.97 28.89 -7.90
CA LEU A 149 -19.16 28.35 -6.54
C LEU A 149 -17.96 28.67 -5.62
N ASP A 150 -16.72 28.45 -6.08
CA ASP A 150 -15.51 28.81 -5.32
C ASP A 150 -15.50 30.30 -4.94
N THR A 151 -15.88 31.18 -5.87
CA THR A 151 -15.92 32.63 -5.66
C THR A 151 -17.04 33.02 -4.70
N ALA A 152 -18.21 32.39 -4.81
CA ALA A 152 -19.34 32.61 -3.91
C ALA A 152 -19.01 32.19 -2.47
N GLU A 153 -18.39 31.03 -2.28
CA GLU A 153 -17.91 30.56 -0.98
C GLU A 153 -16.90 31.54 -0.38
N GLY A 154 -15.93 32.01 -1.18
CA GLY A 154 -14.95 33.00 -0.74
C GLY A 154 -15.57 34.34 -0.32
N VAL A 155 -16.62 34.80 -1.01
CA VAL A 155 -17.33 36.04 -0.68
C VAL A 155 -18.08 35.92 0.66
N ILE A 156 -18.76 34.81 0.91
CA ILE A 156 -19.45 34.55 2.20
C ILE A 156 -18.44 34.38 3.33
N PHE A 157 -17.34 33.66 3.08
CA PHE A 157 -16.30 33.42 4.07
C PHE A 157 -15.63 34.72 4.56
N ASN A 158 -15.31 35.64 3.66
CA ASN A 158 -14.74 36.95 4.01
C ASN A 158 -15.62 37.78 4.96
N ILE A 159 -16.93 37.52 4.98
CA ILE A 159 -17.88 38.18 5.88
C ILE A 159 -17.90 37.49 7.24
N ALA A 160 -17.83 36.15 7.26
CA ALA A 160 -17.83 35.36 8.49
C ALA A 160 -16.54 35.52 9.32
N GLU A 161 -15.39 35.73 8.68
CA GLU A 161 -14.10 35.90 9.39
C GLU A 161 -13.71 37.36 9.68
N GLY A 162 -14.54 38.35 9.30
CA GLY A 162 -14.22 39.76 9.56
C GLY A 162 -12.81 40.13 9.05
N ARG A 163 -12.57 39.99 7.74
CA ARG A 163 -11.30 40.25 7.03
C ARG A 163 -10.11 40.70 7.91
N ILE A 164 -9.23 39.76 8.23
CA ILE A 164 -7.81 40.05 8.41
C ILE A 164 -7.25 40.37 7.02
N THR A 165 -7.36 41.62 6.58
CA THR A 165 -6.39 42.14 5.60
C THR A 165 -5.05 42.20 6.30
N GLN A 166 -4.04 41.51 5.76
CA GLN A 166 -2.66 41.68 6.22
C GLN A 166 -2.19 43.11 5.90
N ASP A 167 -2.46 44.04 6.81
CA ASP A 167 -1.76 45.31 6.87
C ASP A 167 -0.33 45.10 7.39
N PHE A 168 0.55 46.07 7.13
CA PHE A 168 1.90 46.06 7.70
C PHE A 168 1.82 46.11 9.23
N VAL A 169 2.18 45.01 9.89
CA VAL A 169 2.26 44.95 11.35
C VAL A 169 3.57 45.62 11.79
N ALA A 170 3.49 46.60 12.70
CA ALA A 170 4.69 47.25 13.21
C ALA A 170 5.52 46.25 14.05
N LEU A 171 6.85 46.28 13.87
CA LEU A 171 7.76 45.35 14.56
C LEU A 171 7.58 45.34 16.08
N LYS A 172 7.24 46.48 16.68
CA LYS A 172 6.97 46.63 18.13
C LYS A 172 5.86 45.68 18.63
N ASP A 173 4.83 45.45 17.82
CA ASP A 173 3.66 44.66 18.21
C ASP A 173 3.96 43.16 18.07
N ILE A 174 4.75 42.79 17.06
CA ILE A 174 5.28 41.43 16.87
C ILE A 174 6.27 41.09 17.99
N LEU A 175 7.13 42.02 18.39
CA LEU A 175 8.13 41.80 19.43
C LEU A 175 7.49 41.50 20.78
N LYS A 176 6.38 42.18 21.12
CA LYS A 176 5.64 41.92 22.36
C LYS A 176 5.06 40.50 22.37
N THR A 177 4.35 40.11 21.32
CA THR A 177 3.78 38.75 21.19
C THR A 177 4.87 37.67 21.11
N THR A 178 5.98 37.94 20.44
CA THR A 178 7.13 37.02 20.38
C THR A 178 7.79 36.88 21.75
N TRP A 179 7.90 37.96 22.52
CA TRP A 179 8.46 37.93 23.87
C TRP A 179 7.59 37.09 24.82
N ASP A 180 6.26 37.27 24.76
CA ASP A 180 5.32 36.48 25.56
C ASP A 180 5.43 34.98 25.23
N GLN A 181 5.58 34.63 23.95
CA GLN A 181 5.82 33.24 23.50
C GLN A 181 7.15 32.68 24.02
N ILE A 182 8.23 33.46 23.97
CA ILE A 182 9.56 33.06 24.49
C ILE A 182 9.50 32.87 26.02
N GLU A 183 8.82 33.75 26.74
CA GLU A 183 8.66 33.65 28.19
C GLU A 183 7.88 32.39 28.58
N GLN A 184 6.86 32.04 27.79
CA GLN A 184 6.07 30.84 28.01
C GLN A 184 6.87 29.56 27.72
N ILE A 185 7.65 29.53 26.65
CA ILE A 185 8.59 28.42 26.33
C ILE A 185 9.65 28.28 27.43
N HIS A 186 10.12 29.38 28.04
CA HIS A 186 11.11 29.33 29.11
C HIS A 186 10.56 28.80 30.43
N LYS A 187 9.28 29.07 30.74
CA LYS A 187 8.60 28.57 31.94
C LYS A 187 8.33 27.05 31.87
N ASP A 188 8.01 26.55 30.68
CA ASP A 188 7.71 25.12 30.44
C ASP A 188 8.95 24.37 29.93
N GLN A 189 9.95 24.17 30.81
CA GLN A 189 11.27 23.56 30.51
C GLN A 189 11.27 22.15 29.85
N SER A 190 10.10 21.55 29.57
CA SER A 190 9.95 20.17 29.06
C SER A 190 9.07 20.04 27.82
N VAL A 191 8.54 21.12 27.24
CA VAL A 191 7.53 21.04 26.17
C VAL A 191 8.16 21.37 24.81
N VAL A 192 8.12 20.39 23.90
CA VAL A 192 8.44 20.53 22.47
C VAL A 192 7.52 21.63 21.88
N SER A 193 8.06 22.63 21.19
CA SER A 193 7.29 23.80 20.74
C SER A 193 6.26 23.51 19.64
N GLY A 194 6.52 22.47 18.82
CA GLY A 194 5.65 21.98 17.76
C GLY A 194 4.96 20.67 18.11
N VAL A 195 4.24 20.08 17.15
CA VAL A 195 3.62 18.75 17.30
C VAL A 195 4.73 17.69 17.41
N PRO A 196 4.86 16.99 18.54
CA PRO A 196 5.91 15.99 18.71
C PRO A 196 5.69 14.79 17.79
N SER A 197 6.77 14.29 17.20
CA SER A 197 6.77 13.11 16.33
C SER A 197 6.68 11.79 17.13
N GLY A 198 7.02 11.82 18.42
CA GLY A 198 7.14 10.63 19.27
C GLY A 198 8.54 10.01 19.26
N PHE A 199 9.45 10.57 18.46
CA PHE A 199 10.85 10.17 18.41
C PHE A 199 11.73 11.25 19.04
N ASN A 200 12.30 10.95 20.20
CA ASN A 200 13.00 11.93 21.05
C ASN A 200 14.15 12.62 20.30
N ASP A 201 14.92 11.86 19.52
CA ASP A 201 16.06 12.40 18.76
C ASP A 201 15.62 13.28 17.57
N LEU A 202 14.46 12.97 16.98
CA LEU A 202 13.86 13.80 15.93
C LEU A 202 13.29 15.08 16.55
N ASP A 203 12.51 14.96 17.62
CA ASP A 203 11.89 16.09 18.32
C ASP A 203 12.93 17.03 18.93
N ALA A 204 14.05 16.50 19.43
CA ALA A 204 15.16 17.33 19.91
C ALA A 204 15.85 18.13 18.79
N LYS A 205 15.84 17.63 17.54
CA LYS A 205 16.45 18.30 16.39
C LYS A 205 15.48 19.24 15.66
N THR A 206 14.19 18.94 15.69
CA THR A 206 13.15 19.73 14.99
C THR A 206 12.41 20.69 15.91
N GLY A 207 12.46 20.49 17.24
CA GLY A 207 11.55 21.14 18.17
C GLY A 207 10.10 20.67 17.99
N GLY A 208 9.88 19.51 17.37
CA GLY A 208 8.59 19.03 16.89
C GLY A 208 8.22 19.64 15.53
N PHE A 209 7.10 19.22 14.96
CA PHE A 209 6.57 19.77 13.71
C PHE A 209 5.87 21.10 13.97
N GLN A 210 6.44 22.20 13.49
CA GLN A 210 5.95 23.54 13.79
C GLN A 210 4.65 23.85 13.04
N LYS A 211 3.85 24.74 13.62
CA LYS A 211 2.66 25.27 12.97
C LYS A 211 3.03 25.96 11.67
N SER A 212 2.17 25.83 10.66
CA SER A 212 2.36 26.43 9.33
C SER A 212 3.46 25.80 8.46
N ASP A 213 4.12 24.74 8.92
CA ASP A 213 5.14 24.03 8.16
C ASP A 213 4.55 22.99 7.21
N LEU A 214 5.14 22.89 6.03
CA LEU A 214 4.99 21.77 5.10
C LEU A 214 6.21 20.86 5.26
N ILE A 215 5.96 19.65 5.76
CA ILE A 215 6.95 18.62 6.00
C ILE A 215 6.84 17.57 4.91
N ILE A 216 7.94 17.27 4.22
CA ILE A 216 8.01 16.19 3.24
C ILE A 216 8.73 15.01 3.86
N ILE A 217 8.08 13.85 3.88
CA ILE A 217 8.72 12.58 4.21
C ILE A 217 8.83 11.78 2.93
N ALA A 218 10.07 11.50 2.52
CA ALA A 218 10.34 10.82 1.28
C ALA A 218 11.18 9.57 1.46
N ALA A 219 10.82 8.53 0.73
CA ALA A 219 11.52 7.26 0.74
C ALA A 219 11.43 6.63 -0.65
N ARG A 220 12.33 5.69 -0.93
CA ARG A 220 12.13 4.81 -2.08
C ARG A 220 10.90 3.93 -1.82
N PRO A 221 10.10 3.60 -2.84
CA PRO A 221 9.09 2.57 -2.70
C PRO A 221 9.72 1.23 -2.26
N GLY A 222 8.99 0.45 -1.47
CA GLY A 222 9.40 -0.92 -1.17
C GLY A 222 10.75 -1.05 -0.46
N VAL A 223 11.13 -0.10 0.42
CA VAL A 223 12.33 -0.16 1.28
C VAL A 223 12.35 -1.48 2.07
N GLY A 224 12.85 -2.53 1.39
CA GLY A 224 13.03 -3.91 1.85
C GLY A 224 12.14 -5.03 1.34
N LYS A 225 11.13 -4.77 0.51
CA LYS A 225 10.06 -5.75 0.22
C LYS A 225 9.91 -6.07 -1.26
N CYS A 226 11.03 -6.26 -1.95
CA CYS A 226 11.01 -6.52 -3.39
C CYS A 226 11.27 -8.00 -3.71
N ILE A 227 10.88 -8.42 -4.90
CA ILE A 227 11.16 -9.74 -5.49
C ILE A 227 12.01 -9.58 -6.75
N ALA A 228 12.84 -10.57 -7.08
CA ALA A 228 13.72 -10.51 -8.24
C ALA A 228 12.93 -10.50 -9.57
N TRP A 229 13.47 -9.81 -10.58
CA TRP A 229 12.85 -9.58 -11.90
C TRP A 229 12.35 -10.84 -12.61
N ASP A 230 13.02 -11.96 -12.41
CA ASP A 230 12.73 -13.25 -13.02
C ASP A 230 11.70 -14.07 -12.24
N SER A 231 11.26 -13.59 -11.08
CA SER A 231 10.22 -14.24 -10.28
C SER A 231 8.92 -14.31 -11.06
N LEU A 232 8.34 -15.50 -11.13
CA LEU A 232 7.12 -15.78 -11.87
C LEU A 232 5.86 -15.52 -11.05
N ILE A 233 4.90 -14.83 -11.66
CA ILE A 233 3.56 -14.53 -11.14
C ILE A 233 2.53 -15.13 -12.10
N ASP A 234 1.51 -15.80 -11.55
CA ASP A 234 0.37 -16.28 -12.31
C ASP A 234 -0.66 -15.17 -12.54
N ASP A 235 -0.94 -14.85 -13.80
CA ASP A 235 -1.98 -13.90 -14.20
C ASP A 235 -3.37 -14.54 -13.99
N PRO A 236 -4.20 -14.02 -13.06
CA PRO A 236 -5.54 -14.55 -12.79
C PRO A 236 -6.49 -14.46 -13.98
N VAL A 237 -6.24 -13.57 -14.94
CA VAL A 237 -7.13 -13.34 -16.09
C VAL A 237 -6.91 -14.36 -17.18
N THR A 238 -5.64 -14.57 -17.55
CA THR A 238 -5.26 -15.41 -18.69
C THR A 238 -4.81 -16.81 -18.29
N GLY A 239 -4.40 -17.00 -17.03
CA GLY A 239 -3.70 -18.20 -16.57
C GLY A 239 -2.24 -18.26 -17.03
N ALA A 240 -1.73 -17.25 -17.75
CA ALA A 240 -0.32 -17.19 -18.13
C ALA A 240 0.57 -17.03 -16.89
N ARG A 241 1.81 -17.49 -17.01
CA ARG A 241 2.84 -17.32 -15.98
C ARG A 241 3.86 -16.31 -16.50
N LEU A 242 3.90 -15.14 -15.90
CA LEU A 242 4.69 -13.99 -16.35
C LEU A 242 5.79 -13.68 -15.35
N THR A 243 6.94 -13.22 -15.82
CA THR A 243 7.94 -12.63 -14.91
C THR A 243 7.40 -11.35 -14.29
N VAL A 244 7.80 -11.01 -13.07
CA VAL A 244 7.37 -9.75 -12.43
C VAL A 244 7.78 -8.53 -13.26
N ASP A 245 8.91 -8.59 -13.98
CA ASP A 245 9.32 -7.55 -14.93
C ASP A 245 8.27 -7.37 -16.04
N GLN A 246 7.82 -8.45 -16.68
CA GLN A 246 6.74 -8.38 -17.67
C GLN A 246 5.43 -7.90 -17.04
N PHE A 247 5.11 -8.39 -15.84
CA PHE A 247 3.89 -8.06 -15.12
C PHE A 247 3.81 -6.56 -14.81
N VAL A 248 4.94 -5.94 -14.45
CA VAL A 248 5.11 -4.50 -14.21
C VAL A 248 5.07 -3.70 -15.51
N ARG A 249 5.80 -4.13 -16.55
CA ARG A 249 5.82 -3.45 -17.87
C ARG A 249 4.46 -3.42 -18.52
N GLU A 250 3.71 -4.52 -18.43
CA GLU A 250 2.37 -4.66 -19.00
C GLU A 250 1.26 -4.14 -18.08
N ARG A 251 1.61 -3.67 -16.87
CA ARG A 251 0.68 -3.17 -15.83
C ARG A 251 -0.52 -4.09 -15.61
N ARG A 252 -0.23 -5.37 -15.33
CA ARG A 252 -1.26 -6.40 -15.12
C ARG A 252 -2.08 -6.11 -13.85
N PRO A 253 -3.41 -5.93 -13.95
CA PRO A 253 -4.26 -5.34 -12.89
C PRO A 253 -4.58 -6.27 -11.71
N LEU A 254 -4.37 -7.58 -11.88
CA LEU A 254 -4.82 -8.59 -10.92
C LEU A 254 -3.70 -9.58 -10.59
N VAL A 255 -3.53 -9.87 -9.30
CA VAL A 255 -2.59 -10.88 -8.79
C VAL A 255 -3.28 -11.78 -7.76
N PHE A 256 -2.80 -13.00 -7.54
CA PHE A 256 -3.28 -13.81 -6.42
C PHE A 256 -2.67 -13.33 -5.10
N GLY A 257 -3.48 -13.30 -4.04
CA GLY A 257 -3.05 -13.00 -2.69
C GLY A 257 -3.90 -13.71 -1.65
N LEU A 258 -3.41 -13.76 -0.41
CA LEU A 258 -4.13 -14.33 0.73
C LEU A 258 -5.09 -13.29 1.31
N SER A 259 -6.37 -13.65 1.41
CA SER A 259 -7.40 -12.82 2.03
C SER A 259 -7.28 -12.75 3.55
N PRO A 260 -7.88 -11.73 4.19
CA PRO A 260 -7.99 -11.70 5.65
C PRO A 260 -8.68 -12.94 6.23
N ARG A 261 -9.52 -13.63 5.44
CA ARG A 261 -10.20 -14.89 5.81
C ARG A 261 -9.35 -16.14 5.52
N GLY A 262 -8.11 -15.97 5.08
CA GLY A 262 -7.18 -17.06 4.75
C GLY A 262 -7.46 -17.75 3.42
N ARG A 263 -8.25 -17.15 2.51
CA ARG A 263 -8.50 -17.74 1.18
C ARG A 263 -7.53 -17.17 0.14
N ILE A 264 -7.07 -18.00 -0.78
CA ILE A 264 -6.30 -17.54 -1.93
C ILE A 264 -7.31 -17.04 -2.97
N GLU A 265 -7.26 -15.75 -3.25
CA GLU A 265 -8.16 -15.09 -4.21
C GLU A 265 -7.43 -13.99 -4.97
N TRP A 266 -8.07 -13.49 -6.03
CA TRP A 266 -7.49 -12.47 -6.91
C TRP A 266 -7.66 -11.10 -6.27
N ARG A 267 -6.67 -10.24 -6.46
CA ARG A 267 -6.52 -8.93 -5.83
C ARG A 267 -6.11 -7.89 -6.85
N HIS A 268 -6.61 -6.68 -6.66
CA HIS A 268 -6.19 -5.54 -7.46
C HIS A 268 -4.79 -5.08 -7.08
N VAL A 269 -3.98 -4.85 -8.11
CA VAL A 269 -2.69 -4.17 -7.99
C VAL A 269 -2.95 -2.68 -8.10
N GLY A 270 -2.62 -1.94 -7.04
CA GLY A 270 -2.72 -0.48 -6.98
C GLY A 270 -1.53 0.21 -7.62
N ASP A 271 -0.33 -0.38 -7.56
CA ASP A 271 0.88 0.18 -8.17
C ASP A 271 1.90 -0.90 -8.57
N TRP A 272 2.69 -0.61 -9.60
CA TRP A 272 3.74 -1.48 -10.14
C TRP A 272 5.08 -0.78 -10.01
N VAL A 273 5.87 -1.24 -9.06
CA VAL A 273 7.09 -0.56 -8.68
C VAL A 273 8.30 -1.33 -9.21
N ASP A 274 9.14 -0.61 -9.94
CA ASP A 274 10.47 -1.05 -10.29
C ASP A 274 11.49 -0.37 -9.36
N SER A 275 12.12 -1.20 -8.55
CA SER A 275 12.94 -0.85 -7.40
C SER A 275 14.44 -0.95 -7.68
N GLY A 276 14.82 -1.08 -8.96
CA GLY A 276 16.22 -1.08 -9.40
C GLY A 276 17.00 -2.31 -8.99
N MET A 277 18.34 -2.18 -8.91
CA MET A 277 19.23 -3.28 -8.54
C MET A 277 19.42 -3.34 -7.02
N GLN A 278 19.07 -4.46 -6.38
CA GLN A 278 19.20 -4.65 -4.93
C GLN A 278 19.79 -6.03 -4.60
N PRO A 279 20.49 -6.20 -3.46
CA PRO A 279 20.97 -7.50 -3.01
C PRO A 279 19.79 -8.45 -2.71
N CYS A 280 19.85 -9.65 -3.27
CA CYS A 280 18.83 -10.67 -3.10
C CYS A 280 19.35 -11.93 -2.43
N PHE A 281 18.40 -12.66 -1.84
CA PHE A 281 18.59 -13.96 -1.23
C PHE A 281 17.59 -14.93 -1.87
N ALA A 282 18.09 -16.08 -2.30
CA ALA A 282 17.28 -17.21 -2.71
C ALA A 282 16.85 -18.00 -1.48
N VAL A 283 15.53 -18.08 -1.27
CA VAL A 283 14.92 -18.91 -0.24
C VAL A 283 14.40 -20.17 -0.93
N THR A 284 14.96 -21.33 -0.57
CA THR A 284 14.51 -22.63 -1.07
C THR A 284 13.81 -23.40 0.03
N THR A 285 12.62 -23.92 -0.28
CA THR A 285 11.82 -24.70 0.67
C THR A 285 11.99 -26.21 0.48
N GLN A 286 11.48 -27.01 1.41
CA GLN A 286 11.62 -28.46 1.43
C GLN A 286 10.92 -29.13 0.24
N THR A 287 9.79 -28.56 -0.22
CA THR A 287 9.14 -29.00 -1.46
C THR A 287 9.86 -28.54 -2.72
N GLY A 288 10.88 -27.70 -2.62
CA GLY A 288 11.68 -27.22 -3.75
C GLY A 288 11.14 -25.95 -4.41
N ARG A 289 10.20 -25.25 -3.78
CA ARG A 289 9.86 -23.86 -4.18
C ARG A 289 11.07 -22.99 -3.91
N ARG A 290 11.35 -22.07 -4.82
CA ARG A 290 12.51 -21.17 -4.72
C ARG A 290 12.11 -19.78 -5.19
N ILE A 291 12.26 -18.80 -4.31
CA ILE A 291 12.01 -17.39 -4.60
C ILE A 291 13.25 -16.56 -4.26
N GLU A 292 13.58 -15.59 -5.11
CA GLU A 292 14.65 -14.62 -4.86
C GLU A 292 14.03 -13.29 -4.41
N VAL A 293 14.38 -12.85 -3.20
CA VAL A 293 13.80 -11.67 -2.56
C VAL A 293 14.87 -10.84 -1.86
N THR A 294 14.55 -9.59 -1.54
CA THR A 294 15.41 -8.75 -0.68
C THR A 294 15.46 -9.29 0.75
N GLY A 295 16.56 -9.08 1.49
CA GLY A 295 16.80 -9.69 2.83
C GLY A 295 15.78 -9.34 3.94
N HIS A 296 14.82 -8.47 3.64
CA HIS A 296 13.80 -8.00 4.56
C HIS A 296 12.38 -8.32 4.09
N HIS A 297 12.27 -9.14 3.05
CA HIS A 297 11.01 -9.61 2.54
C HIS A 297 10.33 -10.50 3.60
N PRO A 298 9.08 -10.20 4.05
CA PRO A 298 8.41 -10.99 5.06
C PRO A 298 7.85 -12.28 4.50
N PHE A 299 8.01 -13.37 5.24
CA PHE A 299 7.32 -14.63 4.99
C PHE A 299 6.39 -14.96 6.14
N MET A 300 5.28 -15.59 5.80
CA MET A 300 4.25 -15.93 6.77
C MET A 300 4.62 -17.21 7.51
N THR A 301 4.99 -17.11 8.79
CA THR A 301 5.33 -18.26 9.65
C THR A 301 4.14 -18.66 10.54
N ILE A 302 4.30 -19.75 11.30
CA ILE A 302 3.29 -20.15 12.29
C ILE A 302 3.05 -19.09 13.38
N THR A 303 4.03 -18.22 13.57
CA THR A 303 3.99 -17.07 14.47
C THR A 303 3.67 -15.77 13.75
N GLY A 304 3.49 -15.77 12.44
CA GLY A 304 3.13 -14.59 11.66
C GLY A 304 4.20 -14.08 10.71
N TRP A 305 4.02 -12.88 10.16
CA TRP A 305 4.89 -12.35 9.11
C TRP A 305 6.25 -12.00 9.73
N GLN A 306 7.29 -12.75 9.38
CA GLN A 306 8.66 -12.53 9.84
C GLN A 306 9.56 -12.22 8.64
N PRO A 307 10.44 -11.20 8.74
CA PRO A 307 11.35 -10.86 7.64
C PRO A 307 12.39 -11.96 7.43
N LEU A 308 12.88 -12.10 6.20
CA LEU A 308 13.81 -13.18 5.83
C LEU A 308 15.03 -13.32 6.74
N HIS A 309 15.62 -12.20 7.19
CA HIS A 309 16.81 -12.23 8.05
C HIS A 309 16.58 -12.81 9.45
N ASP A 310 15.33 -12.85 9.93
CA ASP A 310 14.97 -13.47 11.21
C ASP A 310 14.64 -14.96 11.07
N LEU A 311 14.51 -15.43 9.82
CA LEU A 311 14.24 -16.83 9.51
C LEU A 311 15.55 -17.60 9.41
N VAL A 312 15.53 -18.80 9.96
CA VAL A 312 16.63 -19.75 9.85
C VAL A 312 16.20 -20.99 9.07
N VAL A 313 17.19 -21.70 8.52
CA VAL A 313 16.96 -23.01 7.90
C VAL A 313 16.28 -23.93 8.92
N GLY A 314 15.15 -24.50 8.54
CA GLY A 314 14.30 -25.32 9.40
C GLY A 314 12.96 -24.69 9.77
N ASP A 315 12.85 -23.35 9.72
CA ASP A 315 11.59 -22.64 9.96
C ASP A 315 10.56 -22.96 8.88
N ALA A 316 9.28 -22.95 9.26
CA ALA A 316 8.17 -23.24 8.36
C ALA A 316 7.46 -21.95 7.92
N ILE A 317 7.39 -21.74 6.61
CA ILE A 317 6.65 -20.65 5.98
C ILE A 317 5.39 -21.18 5.29
N ALA A 318 4.36 -20.37 5.23
CA ALA A 318 3.13 -20.67 4.52
C ALA A 318 3.33 -20.43 3.03
N VAL A 319 3.03 -21.47 2.25
CA VAL A 319 2.94 -21.41 0.80
C VAL A 319 1.54 -21.85 0.36
N PRO A 320 1.04 -21.41 -0.81
CA PRO A 320 -0.18 -21.95 -1.39
C PRO A 320 -0.09 -23.47 -1.54
N ARG A 321 -1.08 -24.18 -0.99
CA ARG A 321 -1.26 -25.63 -1.25
C ARG A 321 -1.70 -25.86 -2.69
N ALA A 322 -2.55 -24.98 -3.20
CA ALA A 322 -3.03 -25.01 -4.56
C ALA A 322 -3.22 -23.58 -5.09
N ILE A 323 -2.96 -23.37 -6.36
CA ILE A 323 -3.36 -22.16 -7.10
C ILE A 323 -4.20 -22.63 -8.28
N SER A 324 -5.49 -22.87 -8.05
CA SER A 324 -6.37 -23.56 -9.00
C SER A 324 -6.78 -22.68 -10.20
N ILE A 325 -5.79 -22.10 -10.89
CA ILE A 325 -5.95 -21.26 -12.07
C ILE A 325 -5.63 -22.03 -13.35
N PHE A 326 -6.54 -21.95 -14.30
CA PHE A 326 -6.39 -22.52 -15.63
C PHE A 326 -6.89 -21.47 -16.63
N GLY A 327 -6.21 -21.34 -17.76
CA GLY A 327 -6.62 -20.38 -18.77
C GLY A 327 -7.86 -20.87 -19.55
N LYS A 328 -8.24 -20.09 -20.56
CA LYS A 328 -9.44 -20.34 -21.37
C LYS A 328 -9.12 -20.99 -22.72
N GLU A 329 -7.86 -20.95 -23.14
CA GLU A 329 -7.44 -21.51 -24.42
C GLU A 329 -7.54 -23.04 -24.39
N SER A 330 -7.69 -23.67 -25.55
CA SER A 330 -7.63 -25.13 -25.67
C SER A 330 -7.14 -25.51 -27.04
N ILE A 331 -6.53 -26.68 -27.11
CA ILE A 331 -6.23 -27.37 -28.36
C ILE A 331 -6.88 -28.75 -28.30
N ASP A 332 -6.95 -29.42 -29.45
CA ASP A 332 -7.42 -30.80 -29.50
C ASP A 332 -6.67 -31.67 -28.45
N PRO A 333 -7.38 -32.40 -27.57
CA PRO A 333 -6.78 -33.24 -26.54
C PRO A 333 -5.71 -34.21 -27.06
N GLN A 334 -5.88 -34.74 -28.27
CA GLN A 334 -4.89 -35.61 -28.92
C GLN A 334 -3.61 -34.83 -29.23
N ARG A 335 -3.72 -33.59 -29.74
CA ARG A 335 -2.56 -32.73 -29.97
C ARG A 335 -1.86 -32.34 -28.66
N ALA A 336 -2.61 -32.12 -27.58
CA ALA A 336 -2.04 -31.88 -26.26
C ALA A 336 -1.24 -33.10 -25.77
N ARG A 337 -1.77 -34.33 -25.91
CA ARG A 337 -1.03 -35.55 -25.60
C ARG A 337 0.22 -35.71 -26.44
N LEU A 338 0.12 -35.49 -27.76
CA LEU A 338 1.25 -35.57 -28.67
C LEU A 338 2.39 -34.62 -28.27
N LEU A 339 2.06 -33.40 -27.84
CA LEU A 339 3.06 -32.46 -27.33
C LEU A 339 3.75 -33.02 -26.07
N GLY A 340 3.01 -33.64 -25.16
CA GLY A 340 3.54 -34.32 -23.98
C GLY A 340 4.51 -35.45 -24.34
N TYR A 341 4.16 -36.29 -25.32
CA TYR A 341 5.03 -37.36 -25.83
C TYR A 341 6.34 -36.82 -26.40
N PHE A 342 6.30 -35.71 -27.16
CA PHE A 342 7.51 -35.11 -27.70
C PHE A 342 8.40 -34.47 -26.63
N ILE A 343 7.81 -33.86 -25.59
CA ILE A 343 8.59 -33.29 -24.50
C ILE A 343 9.23 -34.39 -23.66
N GLY A 344 8.54 -35.50 -23.38
CA GLY A 344 9.10 -36.64 -22.67
C GLY A 344 10.12 -37.40 -23.51
N ASP A 345 9.65 -38.44 -24.21
CA ASP A 345 10.51 -39.37 -24.96
C ASP A 345 10.88 -38.92 -26.39
N GLY A 346 10.58 -37.67 -26.75
CA GLY A 346 10.82 -37.15 -28.10
C GLY A 346 12.24 -36.64 -28.35
N GLY A 347 12.82 -37.02 -29.49
CA GLY A 347 14.01 -36.42 -30.09
C GLY A 347 13.65 -35.25 -31.01
N LEU A 348 14.04 -34.03 -30.63
CA LEU A 348 13.67 -32.78 -31.33
C LEU A 348 14.84 -32.05 -31.99
N SER A 349 16.05 -32.60 -31.89
CA SER A 349 17.29 -31.94 -32.34
C SER A 349 17.90 -32.56 -33.62
N SER A 350 17.30 -33.63 -34.12
CA SER A 350 17.75 -34.32 -35.34
C SER A 350 17.05 -33.74 -36.58
N GLY A 351 17.33 -34.28 -37.77
CA GLY A 351 16.72 -33.80 -39.02
C GLY A 351 15.20 -34.06 -39.14
N THR A 352 14.60 -34.84 -38.24
CA THR A 352 13.18 -35.17 -38.22
C THR A 352 12.77 -35.50 -36.79
N PRO A 353 11.58 -35.12 -36.30
CA PRO A 353 11.18 -35.47 -34.94
C PRO A 353 11.07 -36.99 -34.80
N ASP A 354 11.56 -37.50 -33.68
CA ASP A 354 11.49 -38.90 -33.31
C ASP A 354 10.90 -39.08 -31.91
N PHE A 355 10.39 -40.27 -31.62
CA PHE A 355 9.78 -40.64 -30.36
C PHE A 355 10.22 -42.07 -30.00
N THR A 356 10.74 -42.30 -28.80
CA THR A 356 11.28 -43.61 -28.40
C THR A 356 10.54 -44.18 -27.20
N ASN A 357 9.71 -45.20 -27.39
CA ASN A 357 8.94 -45.80 -26.29
C ASN A 357 8.67 -47.29 -26.53
N ILE A 358 8.55 -48.05 -25.44
CA ILE A 358 8.33 -49.51 -25.44
C ILE A 358 6.87 -49.91 -25.13
N ASP A 359 6.08 -49.02 -24.53
CA ASP A 359 4.69 -49.30 -24.18
C ASP A 359 3.81 -49.24 -25.43
N GLN A 360 3.25 -50.38 -25.82
CA GLN A 360 2.49 -50.51 -27.05
C GLN A 360 1.24 -49.62 -27.07
N VAL A 361 0.61 -49.38 -25.92
CA VAL A 361 -0.58 -48.52 -25.82
C VAL A 361 -0.23 -47.06 -26.11
N ILE A 362 0.90 -46.59 -25.56
CA ILE A 362 1.41 -45.23 -25.81
C ILE A 362 1.83 -45.09 -27.28
N VAL A 363 2.52 -46.10 -27.82
CA VAL A 363 2.95 -46.14 -29.22
C VAL A 363 1.76 -46.10 -30.19
N ASP A 364 0.71 -46.88 -29.91
CA ASP A 364 -0.48 -46.94 -30.75
C ASP A 364 -1.28 -45.64 -30.66
N ASP A 365 -1.42 -45.02 -29.48
CA ASP A 365 -1.98 -43.68 -29.33
C ASP A 365 -1.14 -42.66 -30.12
N PHE A 366 0.19 -42.66 -29.99
CA PHE A 366 1.07 -41.78 -30.76
C PHE A 366 0.87 -41.93 -32.28
N LYS A 367 0.89 -43.16 -32.80
CA LYS A 367 0.68 -43.43 -34.24
C LYS A 367 -0.71 -42.99 -34.70
N SER A 368 -1.74 -43.27 -33.89
CA SER A 368 -3.12 -42.87 -34.17
C SER A 368 -3.26 -41.36 -34.24
N ILE A 369 -2.66 -40.63 -33.30
CA ILE A 369 -2.69 -39.17 -33.27
C ILE A 369 -1.94 -38.56 -34.46
N ILE A 370 -0.79 -39.10 -34.85
CA ILE A 370 -0.08 -38.62 -36.05
C ILE A 370 -0.95 -38.84 -37.29
N ALA A 371 -1.55 -40.03 -37.45
CA ALA A 371 -2.39 -40.34 -38.60
C ALA A 371 -3.66 -39.45 -38.67
N SER A 372 -4.26 -39.12 -37.54
CA SER A 372 -5.48 -38.30 -37.49
C SER A 372 -5.21 -36.80 -37.58
N GLN A 373 -4.21 -36.30 -36.84
CA GLN A 373 -3.96 -34.86 -36.68
C GLN A 373 -2.96 -34.30 -37.70
N PHE A 374 -2.13 -35.17 -38.30
CA PHE A 374 -1.10 -34.84 -39.28
C PHE A 374 -1.10 -35.85 -40.44
N PRO A 375 -2.17 -35.91 -41.26
CA PRO A 375 -2.34 -36.94 -42.29
C PRO A 375 -1.22 -36.93 -43.36
N ASP A 376 -0.57 -35.78 -43.58
CA ASP A 376 0.57 -35.64 -44.48
C ASP A 376 1.90 -36.14 -43.87
N CYS A 377 1.88 -36.69 -42.66
CA CYS A 377 3.04 -37.23 -41.97
C CYS A 377 2.96 -38.75 -41.83
N HIS A 378 4.11 -39.41 -41.99
CA HIS A 378 4.26 -40.85 -41.85
C HIS A 378 5.19 -41.19 -40.69
N VAL A 379 4.86 -42.27 -39.98
CA VAL A 379 5.67 -42.80 -38.88
C VAL A 379 6.49 -43.99 -39.38
N ALA A 380 7.82 -43.86 -39.39
CA ALA A 380 8.73 -44.95 -39.70
C ALA A 380 9.36 -45.51 -38.42
N GLN A 381 9.24 -46.81 -38.19
CA GLN A 381 9.79 -47.48 -37.02
C GLN A 381 11.20 -48.02 -37.29
N ARG A 382 12.10 -47.84 -36.31
CA ARG A 382 13.43 -48.49 -36.23
C ARG A 382 13.67 -48.96 -34.80
N GLY A 383 13.52 -50.26 -34.56
CA GLY A 383 13.54 -50.80 -33.20
C GLY A 383 12.39 -50.22 -32.38
N ILE A 384 12.71 -49.57 -31.26
CA ILE A 384 11.76 -48.91 -30.35
C ILE A 384 11.61 -47.39 -30.62
N THR A 385 12.24 -46.89 -31.68
CA THR A 385 12.18 -45.47 -32.07
C THR A 385 11.30 -45.26 -33.31
N TYR A 386 10.47 -44.23 -33.28
CA TYR A 386 9.47 -43.87 -34.27
C TYR A 386 9.78 -42.49 -34.83
N PHE A 387 10.15 -42.42 -36.11
CA PHE A 387 10.50 -41.18 -36.81
C PHE A 387 9.30 -40.65 -37.57
N VAL A 388 8.94 -39.39 -37.37
CA VAL A 388 7.82 -38.74 -38.07
C VAL A 388 8.34 -37.86 -39.20
N SER A 389 7.95 -38.16 -40.43
CA SER A 389 8.38 -37.42 -41.62
C SER A 389 7.22 -37.13 -42.57
N ALA A 390 7.22 -35.94 -43.19
CA ALA A 390 6.17 -35.49 -44.12
C ALA A 390 6.13 -36.24 -45.48
N TRP A 391 7.04 -37.20 -45.70
CA TRP A 391 7.11 -37.98 -46.93
C TRP A 391 7.47 -39.43 -46.60
N PRO A 392 6.85 -40.42 -47.26
CA PRO A 392 7.13 -41.80 -46.98
C PRO A 392 8.55 -42.12 -47.46
N ARG A 393 9.44 -42.54 -46.56
CA ARG A 393 10.70 -43.20 -46.95
C ARG A 393 10.35 -44.61 -47.45
N VAL A 394 9.76 -44.70 -48.65
CA VAL A 394 9.42 -45.98 -49.26
C VAL A 394 10.73 -46.66 -49.69
N ARG A 395 11.13 -47.69 -48.95
CA ARG A 395 12.08 -48.69 -49.46
C ARG A 395 11.36 -49.49 -50.55
N GLY A 396 11.80 -49.37 -51.80
CA GLY A 396 11.26 -50.16 -52.92
C GLY A 396 11.28 -49.47 -54.29
N LEU A 397 11.39 -48.14 -54.37
CA LEU A 397 11.35 -47.45 -55.67
C LEU A 397 12.62 -47.68 -56.50
N ALA A 398 12.41 -47.81 -57.81
CA ALA A 398 13.47 -47.95 -58.81
C ALA A 398 14.37 -46.69 -58.82
N VAL A 399 15.62 -46.83 -59.24
CA VAL A 399 16.63 -45.75 -59.22
C VAL A 399 16.14 -44.49 -59.95
N ARG A 400 15.34 -44.64 -61.00
CA ARG A 400 14.74 -43.54 -61.78
C ARG A 400 13.79 -42.67 -60.96
N GLU A 401 12.99 -43.27 -60.09
CA GLU A 401 12.00 -42.56 -59.27
C GLU A 401 12.67 -41.88 -58.08
N ARG A 402 13.76 -42.45 -57.55
CA ARG A 402 14.64 -41.77 -56.59
C ARG A 402 15.29 -40.54 -57.20
N LEU A 403 15.73 -40.62 -58.46
CA LEU A 403 16.28 -39.48 -59.18
C LEU A 403 15.22 -38.40 -59.41
N ALA A 404 13.99 -38.78 -59.77
CA ALA A 404 12.89 -37.84 -59.95
C ALA A 404 12.52 -37.11 -58.64
N ALA A 405 12.44 -37.84 -57.52
CA ALA A 405 12.23 -37.27 -56.19
C ALA A 405 13.41 -36.36 -55.74
N TYR A 406 14.64 -36.72 -56.09
CA TYR A 406 15.84 -35.91 -55.82
C TYR A 406 15.90 -34.65 -56.70
N VAL A 407 15.49 -34.71 -57.97
CA VAL A 407 15.44 -33.53 -58.85
C VAL A 407 14.31 -32.59 -58.43
N GLN A 408 13.18 -33.12 -57.91
CA GLN A 408 12.16 -32.30 -57.23
C GLN A 408 12.68 -31.66 -55.93
N ARG A 409 13.55 -32.35 -55.17
CA ARG A 409 14.21 -31.86 -53.95
C ARG A 409 15.13 -30.65 -54.18
N VAL A 410 15.69 -30.48 -55.39
CA VAL A 410 16.55 -29.35 -55.74
C VAL A 410 15.74 -28.15 -56.29
N ARG A 411 14.56 -28.39 -56.88
CA ARG A 411 13.74 -27.34 -57.52
C ARG A 411 12.68 -26.70 -56.62
N ARG A 412 12.29 -27.32 -55.51
CA ARG A 412 11.35 -26.73 -54.53
C ARG A 412 12.08 -26.43 -53.21
N PRO A 413 12.00 -25.20 -52.67
CA PRO A 413 12.45 -24.95 -51.30
C PRO A 413 11.73 -25.92 -50.36
N ILE A 414 12.43 -26.43 -49.35
CA ILE A 414 11.88 -27.29 -48.31
C ILE A 414 10.59 -26.67 -47.77
N THR A 415 9.44 -27.15 -48.21
CA THR A 415 8.16 -26.83 -47.58
C THR A 415 8.20 -27.51 -46.22
N LYS A 416 8.32 -26.70 -45.16
CA LYS A 416 8.54 -27.13 -43.77
C LYS A 416 7.57 -28.25 -43.41
N SER A 417 8.07 -29.39 -42.94
CA SER A 417 7.25 -30.50 -42.45
C SER A 417 6.18 -29.97 -41.49
N PRO A 418 4.88 -30.31 -41.65
CA PRO A 418 3.79 -29.74 -40.85
C PRO A 418 4.02 -29.89 -39.35
N ILE A 419 4.53 -31.04 -38.91
CA ILE A 419 4.84 -31.32 -37.51
C ILE A 419 6.05 -30.52 -37.01
N ILE A 420 7.07 -30.31 -37.84
CA ILE A 420 8.20 -29.43 -37.50
C ILE A 420 7.72 -27.99 -37.38
N GLY A 421 6.88 -27.52 -38.30
CA GLY A 421 6.25 -26.20 -38.22
C GLY A 421 5.44 -26.02 -36.94
N TRP A 422 4.66 -27.03 -36.57
CA TRP A 422 3.88 -27.05 -35.34
C TRP A 422 4.76 -27.01 -34.08
N LEU A 423 5.79 -27.87 -34.00
CA LEU A 423 6.76 -27.87 -32.89
C LEU A 423 7.58 -26.59 -32.82
N THR A 424 7.86 -25.95 -33.96
CA THR A 424 8.52 -24.65 -34.03
C THR A 424 7.62 -23.55 -33.49
N GLY A 425 6.31 -23.60 -33.75
CA GLY A 425 5.32 -22.67 -33.19
C GLY A 425 5.24 -22.70 -31.66
N PHE A 426 5.53 -23.87 -31.05
CA PHE A 426 5.68 -24.03 -29.60
C PHE A 426 7.11 -23.76 -29.08
N GLY A 427 8.05 -23.38 -29.93
CA GLY A 427 9.44 -23.11 -29.53
C GLY A 427 10.24 -24.35 -29.11
N LEU A 428 9.76 -25.55 -29.40
CA LEU A 428 10.36 -26.81 -28.96
C LEU A 428 11.35 -27.42 -29.99
N TRP A 429 11.16 -27.13 -31.28
CA TRP A 429 12.02 -27.69 -32.33
C TRP A 429 13.48 -27.23 -32.17
N GLY A 430 14.42 -28.18 -32.28
CA GLY A 430 15.86 -27.94 -32.08
C GLY A 430 16.33 -27.96 -30.63
N LYS A 431 15.42 -28.04 -29.64
CA LYS A 431 15.79 -28.09 -28.22
C LYS A 431 16.29 -29.48 -27.82
N LYS A 432 17.37 -29.51 -27.04
CA LYS A 432 17.89 -30.72 -26.38
C LYS A 432 17.15 -30.97 -25.06
N ALA A 433 17.27 -32.18 -24.51
CA ALA A 433 16.53 -32.61 -23.32
C ALA A 433 16.75 -31.73 -22.06
N ASP A 434 17.93 -31.15 -21.92
CA ASP A 434 18.32 -30.22 -20.85
C ASP A 434 17.73 -28.80 -21.00
N ALA A 435 17.29 -28.44 -22.21
CA ALA A 435 16.72 -27.13 -22.51
C ALA A 435 15.20 -27.14 -22.74
N LYS A 436 14.55 -28.31 -22.65
CA LYS A 436 13.08 -28.45 -22.77
C LYS A 436 12.38 -27.72 -21.61
N ARG A 437 11.22 -27.11 -21.89
CA ARG A 437 10.34 -26.39 -20.96
C ARG A 437 8.89 -26.60 -21.39
N PHE A 438 7.93 -26.26 -20.55
CA PHE A 438 6.56 -26.05 -21.04
C PHE A 438 6.54 -24.83 -21.96
N PRO A 439 5.95 -24.92 -23.16
CA PRO A 439 5.68 -23.74 -23.97
C PRO A 439 4.75 -22.76 -23.23
N ASP A 440 4.95 -21.46 -23.39
CA ASP A 440 4.17 -20.43 -22.69
C ASP A 440 2.65 -20.54 -22.95
N GLN A 441 2.26 -21.03 -24.12
CA GLN A 441 0.87 -21.29 -24.48
C GLN A 441 0.20 -22.32 -23.54
N VAL A 442 0.96 -23.29 -23.02
CA VAL A 442 0.44 -24.36 -22.16
C VAL A 442 -0.16 -23.80 -20.87
N TRP A 443 0.39 -22.71 -20.32
CA TRP A 443 -0.13 -22.08 -19.11
C TRP A 443 -1.51 -21.43 -19.30
N ARG A 444 -1.81 -20.98 -20.53
CA ARG A 444 -3.10 -20.39 -20.92
C ARG A 444 -4.16 -21.43 -21.25
N TRP A 445 -3.82 -22.71 -21.24
CA TRP A 445 -4.77 -23.78 -21.52
C TRP A 445 -5.73 -24.04 -20.37
N ASN A 446 -6.94 -24.48 -20.73
CA ASN A 446 -7.94 -24.93 -19.79
C ASN A 446 -7.51 -26.21 -19.06
N ARG A 447 -8.18 -26.48 -17.94
CA ARG A 447 -7.87 -27.61 -17.05
C ARG A 447 -7.80 -28.95 -17.78
N GLN A 448 -8.74 -29.20 -18.72
CA GLN A 448 -8.80 -30.46 -19.45
C GLN A 448 -7.61 -30.66 -20.39
N THR A 449 -7.22 -29.61 -21.12
CA THR A 449 -6.14 -29.66 -22.10
C THR A 449 -4.79 -29.78 -21.41
N LEU A 450 -4.55 -28.98 -20.36
CA LEU A 450 -3.35 -29.06 -19.54
C LEU A 450 -3.20 -30.44 -18.90
N ARG A 451 -4.31 -31.02 -18.42
CA ARG A 451 -4.36 -32.38 -17.87
C ARG A 451 -3.92 -33.43 -18.89
N GLU A 452 -4.43 -33.40 -20.12
CA GLU A 452 -4.07 -34.39 -21.16
C GLU A 452 -2.59 -34.26 -21.56
N PHE A 453 -2.09 -33.03 -21.67
CA PHE A 453 -0.67 -32.76 -21.88
C PHE A 453 0.20 -33.33 -20.75
N LEU A 454 -0.13 -33.01 -19.50
CA LEU A 454 0.63 -33.46 -18.33
C LEU A 454 0.56 -34.98 -18.16
N ARG A 455 -0.61 -35.57 -18.41
CA ARG A 455 -0.82 -37.03 -18.40
C ARG A 455 0.11 -37.73 -19.38
N ALA A 456 0.19 -37.25 -20.63
CA ALA A 456 1.04 -37.85 -21.65
C ALA A 456 2.53 -37.72 -21.28
N LEU A 457 2.96 -36.51 -20.87
CA LEU A 457 4.32 -36.25 -20.43
C LEU A 457 4.74 -37.17 -19.27
N MET A 458 3.91 -37.26 -18.24
CA MET A 458 4.17 -38.13 -17.09
C MET A 458 4.15 -39.62 -17.48
N SER A 459 3.32 -40.02 -18.46
CA SER A 459 3.29 -41.41 -18.92
C SER A 459 4.55 -41.83 -19.67
N CYS A 460 5.36 -40.89 -20.15
CA CYS A 460 6.71 -41.12 -20.64
C CYS A 460 7.72 -41.22 -19.48
N ASP A 461 8.13 -40.07 -18.95
CA ASP A 461 9.26 -39.92 -18.01
C ASP A 461 8.89 -40.12 -16.54
N GLY A 462 7.58 -40.18 -16.23
CA GLY A 462 7.07 -40.41 -14.89
C GLY A 462 6.98 -41.89 -14.56
N SER A 463 7.02 -42.23 -13.28
CA SER A 463 6.93 -43.59 -12.78
C SER A 463 6.05 -43.64 -11.55
N ILE A 464 5.31 -44.73 -11.39
CA ILE A 464 4.60 -45.06 -10.15
C ILE A 464 5.01 -46.45 -9.69
N PHE A 465 5.33 -46.58 -8.40
CA PHE A 465 5.81 -47.81 -7.80
C PHE A 465 5.48 -47.90 -6.31
N ALA A 466 5.48 -49.12 -5.77
CA ALA A 466 5.32 -49.36 -4.34
C ALA A 466 6.69 -49.23 -3.65
N THR A 467 6.72 -48.51 -2.54
CA THR A 467 7.87 -48.56 -1.61
C THR A 467 7.98 -49.93 -0.94
N PRO A 468 9.12 -50.25 -0.27
CA PRO A 468 9.24 -51.48 0.53
C PRO A 468 8.13 -51.66 1.57
N ASN A 469 7.52 -50.57 2.02
CA ASN A 469 6.41 -50.57 2.97
C ASN A 469 5.02 -50.62 2.28
N GLY A 470 4.95 -50.97 0.99
CA GLY A 470 3.72 -51.09 0.20
C GLY A 470 3.07 -49.76 -0.20
N ARG A 471 3.65 -48.60 0.12
CA ARG A 471 3.04 -47.28 -0.15
C ARG A 471 3.34 -46.82 -1.57
N PRO A 472 2.34 -46.38 -2.35
CA PRO A 472 2.55 -45.85 -3.70
C PRO A 472 3.32 -44.53 -3.66
N ARG A 473 4.24 -44.35 -4.62
CA ARG A 473 4.95 -43.09 -4.86
C ARG A 473 5.02 -42.82 -6.35
N ILE A 474 4.97 -41.54 -6.70
CA ILE A 474 5.12 -41.07 -8.08
C ILE A 474 6.42 -40.27 -8.19
N GLU A 475 7.22 -40.55 -9.21
CA GLU A 475 8.46 -39.83 -9.51
C GLU A 475 8.50 -39.45 -10.98
N PHE A 476 8.87 -38.21 -11.26
CA PHE A 476 9.23 -37.70 -12.59
C PHE A 476 10.70 -37.30 -12.56
N ALA A 477 11.51 -37.85 -13.47
CA ALA A 477 12.95 -37.61 -13.51
C ALA A 477 13.35 -37.07 -14.88
N VAL A 478 14.02 -35.91 -14.90
CA VAL A 478 14.29 -35.17 -16.13
C VAL A 478 15.63 -34.44 -16.07
N ALA A 479 16.25 -34.19 -17.22
CA ALA A 479 17.54 -33.48 -17.28
C ALA A 479 17.39 -31.96 -17.11
N SER A 480 16.31 -31.38 -17.64
CA SER A 480 16.03 -29.93 -17.57
C SER A 480 15.50 -29.53 -16.20
N GLU A 481 16.19 -28.60 -15.53
CA GLU A 481 15.71 -27.95 -14.30
C GLU A 481 14.37 -27.24 -14.54
N GLY A 482 14.28 -26.50 -15.64
CA GLY A 482 13.10 -25.71 -15.93
C GLY A 482 11.87 -26.57 -16.21
N LEU A 483 12.02 -27.70 -16.91
CA LEU A 483 10.91 -28.65 -17.11
C LEU A 483 10.46 -29.26 -15.78
N ALA A 484 11.40 -29.54 -14.87
CA ALA A 484 11.07 -30.00 -13.53
C ALA A 484 10.31 -28.94 -12.72
N LYS A 485 10.71 -27.66 -12.79
CA LYS A 485 9.98 -26.52 -12.20
C LYS A 485 8.59 -26.36 -12.79
N ASP A 486 8.46 -26.48 -14.11
CA ASP A 486 7.17 -26.38 -14.80
C ASP A 486 6.22 -27.52 -14.37
N VAL A 487 6.70 -28.77 -14.31
CA VAL A 487 5.89 -29.90 -13.80
C VAL A 487 5.52 -29.71 -12.33
N HIS A 488 6.45 -29.23 -11.49
CA HIS A 488 6.19 -28.94 -10.08
C HIS A 488 5.07 -27.90 -9.92
N HIS A 489 5.15 -26.78 -10.64
CA HIS A 489 4.12 -25.74 -10.61
C HIS A 489 2.77 -26.21 -11.20
N ALA A 490 2.79 -27.01 -12.28
CA ALA A 490 1.57 -27.61 -12.81
C ALA A 490 0.87 -28.48 -11.76
N PHE A 491 1.62 -29.21 -10.93
CA PHE A 491 1.06 -29.93 -9.79
C PHE A 491 0.45 -28.99 -8.75
N VAL A 492 1.05 -27.83 -8.45
CA VAL A 492 0.44 -26.80 -7.59
C VAL A 492 -0.91 -26.34 -8.15
N ARG A 493 -1.07 -26.17 -9.48
CA ARG A 493 -2.36 -25.82 -10.09
C ARG A 493 -3.44 -26.91 -9.93
N PHE A 494 -3.04 -28.18 -9.96
CA PHE A 494 -3.94 -29.31 -9.65
C PHE A 494 -4.10 -29.58 -8.15
N GLY A 495 -3.46 -28.79 -7.28
CA GLY A 495 -3.44 -28.98 -5.83
C GLY A 495 -2.77 -30.28 -5.39
N ILE A 496 -1.78 -30.72 -6.15
CA ILE A 496 -0.95 -31.90 -5.90
C ILE A 496 0.36 -31.40 -5.27
N VAL A 497 0.62 -31.77 -4.02
CA VAL A 497 1.85 -31.42 -3.33
C VAL A 497 2.95 -32.40 -3.78
N SER A 498 3.98 -31.84 -4.41
CA SER A 498 5.16 -32.58 -4.85
C SER A 498 6.43 -31.98 -4.26
N ARG A 499 7.54 -32.71 -4.36
CA ARG A 499 8.88 -32.27 -3.96
C ARG A 499 9.78 -32.21 -5.18
N LEU A 500 10.31 -31.03 -5.49
CA LEU A 500 11.32 -30.78 -6.50
C LEU A 500 12.72 -30.77 -5.86
N TYR A 501 13.66 -31.54 -6.40
CA TYR A 501 15.06 -31.51 -5.96
C TYR A 501 16.01 -31.98 -7.06
N ARG A 502 17.28 -31.57 -6.96
CA ARG A 502 18.36 -32.05 -7.83
C ARG A 502 18.88 -33.39 -7.31
N LYS A 503 18.82 -34.45 -8.12
CA LYS A 503 19.35 -35.79 -7.75
C LYS A 503 20.81 -35.98 -8.16
N SER A 504 21.19 -35.48 -9.33
CA SER A 504 22.56 -35.52 -9.84
C SER A 504 22.80 -34.31 -10.74
N GLU A 505 24.03 -34.11 -11.23
CA GLU A 505 24.37 -32.95 -12.06
C GLU A 505 23.42 -32.74 -13.26
N ARG A 506 22.94 -33.83 -13.87
CA ARG A 506 22.07 -33.82 -15.05
C ARG A 506 20.71 -34.47 -14.80
N CYS A 507 20.23 -34.53 -13.55
CA CYS A 507 18.93 -35.09 -13.25
C CYS A 507 18.24 -34.36 -12.09
N TRP A 508 17.09 -33.79 -12.41
CA TRP A 508 16.12 -33.21 -11.50
C TRP A 508 14.96 -34.18 -11.29
N ARG A 509 14.36 -34.12 -10.11
CA ARG A 509 13.24 -34.99 -9.74
C ARG A 509 12.09 -34.19 -9.16
N VAL A 510 10.89 -34.52 -9.63
CA VAL A 510 9.63 -34.12 -9.01
C VAL A 510 8.99 -35.38 -8.44
N GLN A 511 8.82 -35.42 -7.11
CA GLN A 511 8.35 -36.61 -6.39
C GLN A 511 7.07 -36.32 -5.63
N ILE A 512 6.06 -37.17 -5.76
CA ILE A 512 4.83 -37.12 -4.97
C ILE A 512 4.87 -38.27 -3.96
N THR A 513 4.97 -37.92 -2.68
CA THR A 513 5.08 -38.89 -1.56
C THR A 513 3.86 -38.91 -0.66
N ASP A 514 3.06 -37.84 -0.66
CA ASP A 514 1.86 -37.70 0.14
C ASP A 514 0.72 -38.54 -0.47
N SER A 515 0.04 -39.34 0.37
CA SER A 515 -1.04 -40.22 -0.08
C SER A 515 -2.20 -39.45 -0.72
N GLU A 516 -2.52 -38.26 -0.21
CA GLU A 516 -3.62 -37.45 -0.74
C GLU A 516 -3.28 -36.95 -2.14
N SER A 517 -2.06 -36.44 -2.35
CA SER A 517 -1.57 -35.98 -3.64
C SER A 517 -1.37 -37.12 -4.64
N VAL A 518 -0.97 -38.32 -4.20
CA VAL A 518 -0.93 -39.50 -5.08
C VAL A 518 -2.33 -39.91 -5.52
N ALA A 519 -3.30 -39.95 -4.59
CA ALA A 519 -4.70 -40.23 -4.94
C ALA A 519 -5.28 -39.15 -5.87
N ARG A 520 -5.02 -37.87 -5.55
CA ARG A 520 -5.43 -36.74 -6.38
C ARG A 520 -4.80 -36.80 -7.77
N TYR A 521 -3.52 -37.16 -7.89
CA TYR A 521 -2.88 -37.38 -9.19
C TYR A 521 -3.60 -38.48 -9.98
N GLN A 522 -3.92 -39.62 -9.36
CA GLN A 522 -4.59 -40.75 -10.03
C GLN A 522 -5.98 -40.37 -10.57
N VAL A 523 -6.70 -39.54 -9.84
CA VAL A 523 -8.04 -39.07 -10.22
C VAL A 523 -7.98 -37.93 -11.24
N GLU A 524 -7.19 -36.90 -10.96
CA GLU A 524 -7.16 -35.65 -11.73
C GLU A 524 -6.31 -35.76 -12.99
N VAL A 525 -5.12 -36.37 -12.92
CA VAL A 525 -4.18 -36.45 -14.05
C VAL A 525 -4.22 -37.84 -14.67
N GLY A 526 -3.90 -38.88 -13.91
CA GLY A 526 -3.88 -40.27 -14.37
C GLY A 526 -2.70 -40.59 -15.30
N TRP A 527 -2.81 -41.72 -16.01
CA TRP A 527 -1.75 -42.29 -16.85
C TRP A 527 -2.29 -42.73 -18.21
N VAL A 528 -1.38 -43.02 -19.15
CA VAL A 528 -1.61 -43.76 -20.39
C VAL A 528 -0.78 -45.04 -20.34
N GLY A 529 -1.31 -46.12 -20.92
CA GLY A 529 -0.62 -47.40 -21.06
C GLY A 529 -0.53 -48.23 -19.79
N GLU A 530 0.54 -49.01 -19.65
CA GLU A 530 0.77 -50.01 -18.61
C GLU A 530 0.60 -49.43 -17.19
N LYS A 531 0.98 -48.16 -17.00
CA LYS A 531 0.97 -47.46 -15.72
C LYS A 531 -0.45 -47.27 -15.14
N VAL A 532 -1.49 -47.32 -15.98
CA VAL A 532 -2.90 -47.21 -15.56
C VAL A 532 -3.31 -48.33 -14.61
N CYS A 533 -2.83 -49.55 -14.85
CA CYS A 533 -3.26 -50.75 -14.11
C CYS A 533 -2.40 -51.05 -12.88
N ARG A 534 -1.32 -50.29 -12.64
CA ARG A 534 -0.36 -50.58 -11.55
C ARG A 534 -0.92 -50.33 -10.15
N PHE A 535 -1.80 -49.35 -10.00
CA PHE A 535 -2.44 -49.00 -8.73
C PHE A 535 -3.91 -48.65 -8.95
N PRO A 536 -4.81 -48.96 -8.00
CA PRO A 536 -6.19 -48.50 -8.08
C PRO A 536 -6.26 -46.96 -7.99
N LYS A 537 -7.32 -46.37 -8.55
CA LYS A 537 -7.55 -44.92 -8.47
C LYS A 537 -7.82 -44.45 -7.04
N GLU A 538 -8.53 -45.27 -6.27
CA GLU A 538 -8.80 -45.04 -4.85
C GLU A 538 -7.70 -45.71 -4.02
N LEU A 539 -6.84 -44.88 -3.44
CA LEU A 539 -5.74 -45.33 -2.59
C LEU A 539 -6.06 -45.07 -1.12
N PRO A 540 -5.77 -46.01 -0.21
CA PRO A 540 -5.95 -45.79 1.22
C PRO A 540 -5.02 -44.67 1.69
N GLN A 541 -5.57 -43.69 2.40
CA GLN A 541 -4.80 -42.59 2.97
C GLN A 541 -3.88 -43.10 4.08
N PHE A 542 -2.61 -42.70 4.05
CA PHE A 542 -1.63 -43.07 5.06
C PHE A 542 -0.93 -41.83 5.62
N ARG A 543 -0.45 -41.94 6.87
CA ARG A 543 0.22 -40.82 7.55
C ARG A 543 1.54 -40.48 6.84
N SER A 544 1.62 -39.24 6.35
CA SER A 544 2.84 -38.57 5.89
C SER A 544 3.33 -37.64 6.98
N ASN A 545 4.64 -37.40 7.06
CA ASN A 545 5.24 -36.40 7.96
C ASN A 545 5.56 -35.07 7.24
N ASN A 546 5.28 -34.99 5.93
CA ASN A 546 5.57 -33.80 5.13
C ASN A 546 4.46 -32.76 5.32
N GLY A 547 4.82 -31.47 5.36
CA GLY A 547 3.87 -30.38 5.60
C GLY A 547 3.35 -30.33 7.03
N HIS A 548 4.05 -30.96 7.97
CA HIS A 548 3.73 -30.88 9.38
C HIS A 548 4.13 -29.52 9.94
N LEU A 549 3.22 -28.94 10.69
CA LEU A 549 3.46 -27.77 11.51
C LEU A 549 4.60 -28.04 12.51
N PRO A 550 5.43 -27.04 12.84
CA PRO A 550 6.47 -27.14 13.85
C PRO A 550 5.95 -27.65 15.21
N MET A 551 6.84 -28.26 15.99
CA MET A 551 6.49 -28.82 17.30
C MET A 551 5.93 -27.79 18.28
N ALA A 552 6.27 -26.50 18.10
CA ALA A 552 5.71 -25.40 18.88
C ALA A 552 4.18 -25.34 18.87
N VAL A 553 3.53 -25.81 17.79
CA VAL A 553 2.06 -25.83 17.70
C VAL A 553 1.42 -26.81 18.69
N TRP A 554 2.12 -27.89 19.09
CA TRP A 554 1.62 -28.76 20.16
C TRP A 554 1.45 -28.03 21.48
N LYS A 555 2.33 -27.08 21.78
CA LYS A 555 2.23 -26.25 22.97
C LYS A 555 0.97 -25.38 22.91
N MET A 556 0.69 -24.77 21.76
CA MET A 556 -0.53 -23.98 21.53
C MET A 556 -1.79 -24.83 21.72
N VAL A 557 -1.85 -26.04 21.15
CA VAL A 557 -2.99 -26.96 21.32
C VAL A 557 -3.17 -27.33 22.80
N GLY A 558 -2.07 -27.61 23.52
CA GLY A 558 -2.11 -27.94 24.94
C GLY A 558 -2.56 -26.79 25.83
N GLU A 559 -2.11 -25.56 25.54
CA GLU A 559 -2.52 -24.34 26.24
C GLU A 559 -4.02 -24.08 26.03
N THR A 560 -4.52 -24.16 24.79
CA THR A 560 -5.95 -24.00 24.46
C THR A 560 -6.81 -25.11 25.06
N ALA A 561 -6.33 -26.36 25.08
CA ALA A 561 -7.06 -27.45 25.71
C ALA A 561 -7.18 -27.25 27.24
N SER A 562 -6.08 -26.82 27.86
CA SER A 562 -6.02 -26.57 29.30
C SER A 562 -6.92 -25.40 29.73
N SER A 563 -6.95 -24.31 28.95
CA SER A 563 -7.84 -23.17 29.22
C SER A 563 -9.33 -23.54 29.13
N ARG A 564 -9.67 -24.57 28.35
CA ARG A 564 -11.02 -25.15 28.26
C ARG A 564 -11.27 -26.29 29.25
N GLY A 565 -10.37 -26.55 30.20
CA GLY A 565 -10.52 -27.63 31.18
C GLY A 565 -10.48 -29.04 30.59
N LEU A 566 -9.85 -29.21 29.41
CA LEU A 566 -9.71 -30.50 28.74
C LEU A 566 -8.31 -31.07 28.94
N SER A 567 -8.24 -32.28 29.51
CA SER A 567 -7.00 -33.06 29.46
C SER A 567 -6.74 -33.58 28.05
N TRP A 568 -5.48 -33.90 27.73
CA TRP A 568 -5.13 -34.50 26.44
C TRP A 568 -5.95 -35.75 26.10
N SER A 569 -6.22 -36.60 27.09
CA SER A 569 -7.08 -37.77 26.93
C SER A 569 -8.52 -37.39 26.59
N LYS A 570 -9.08 -36.39 27.27
CA LYS A 570 -10.44 -35.93 27.02
C LYS A 570 -10.57 -35.26 25.65
N LEU A 571 -9.61 -34.42 25.27
CA LEU A 571 -9.54 -33.82 23.94
C LEU A 571 -9.48 -34.90 22.85
N ALA A 572 -8.63 -35.90 23.01
CA ALA A 572 -8.52 -37.00 22.04
C ALA A 572 -9.82 -37.77 21.86
N VAL A 573 -10.54 -38.07 22.95
CA VAL A 573 -11.85 -38.74 22.89
C VAL A 573 -12.87 -37.86 22.16
N LEU A 574 -12.98 -36.59 22.53
CA LEU A 574 -13.94 -35.66 21.91
C LEU A 574 -13.65 -35.42 20.42
N SER A 575 -12.37 -35.39 20.04
CA SER A 575 -11.93 -35.25 18.65
C SER A 575 -11.97 -36.56 17.86
N GLY A 576 -12.49 -37.66 18.42
CA GLY A 576 -12.62 -38.94 17.73
C GLY A 576 -11.29 -39.67 17.46
N GLU A 577 -10.20 -39.30 18.14
CA GLU A 577 -8.95 -40.06 18.08
C GLU A 577 -9.05 -41.38 18.85
N ARG A 578 -8.45 -42.45 18.30
CA ARG A 578 -8.44 -43.76 18.96
C ARG A 578 -7.62 -43.72 20.26
N THR A 579 -8.28 -43.71 21.41
CA THR A 579 -7.67 -43.80 22.75
C THR A 579 -7.43 -45.26 23.17
N ARG A 580 -6.50 -45.97 22.53
CA ARG A 580 -5.99 -47.25 23.05
C ARG A 580 -4.50 -47.38 22.75
N THR A 581 -3.66 -46.78 23.58
CA THR A 581 -2.19 -46.91 23.47
C THR A 581 -1.49 -47.43 24.73
N SER A 582 -2.21 -47.79 25.79
CA SER A 582 -1.62 -48.46 26.97
C SER A 582 -2.64 -49.29 27.75
N ARG A 583 -2.16 -50.15 28.66
CA ARG A 583 -2.95 -50.91 29.65
C ARG A 583 -3.82 -50.02 30.59
N PHE A 584 -3.69 -48.69 30.53
CA PHE A 584 -4.27 -47.74 31.48
C PHE A 584 -5.18 -46.66 30.83
N GLU A 585 -5.69 -46.86 29.60
CA GLU A 585 -6.53 -45.88 28.90
C GLU A 585 -5.92 -44.46 28.78
N THR A 586 -4.59 -44.37 28.66
CA THR A 586 -3.89 -43.08 28.53
C THR A 586 -3.59 -42.72 27.07
N TYR A 587 -3.89 -41.48 26.70
CA TYR A 587 -3.60 -40.90 25.39
C TYR A 587 -2.25 -40.17 25.40
N ASN A 588 -1.37 -40.48 24.44
CA ASN A 588 -0.11 -39.76 24.23
C ASN A 588 -0.16 -38.96 22.91
N PRO A 589 -0.18 -37.62 22.95
CA PRO A 589 -0.24 -36.77 21.75
C PRO A 589 0.99 -36.91 20.83
N ARG A 590 2.11 -37.44 21.33
CA ARG A 590 3.41 -37.55 20.63
C ARG A 590 3.96 -36.19 20.19
N VAL A 591 4.11 -35.28 21.16
CA VAL A 591 4.56 -33.89 20.96
C VAL A 591 5.98 -33.75 20.38
N ASN A 592 6.78 -34.82 20.39
CA ASN A 592 8.15 -34.86 19.87
C ASN A 592 8.25 -34.80 18.33
N HIS A 593 7.12 -34.76 17.62
CA HIS A 593 7.05 -34.66 16.17
C HIS A 593 6.19 -33.47 15.75
N GLY A 594 6.38 -32.97 14.52
CA GLY A 594 5.49 -31.95 13.98
C GLY A 594 4.03 -32.41 13.92
N LEU A 595 3.10 -31.48 14.05
CA LEU A 595 1.65 -31.74 14.03
C LEU A 595 1.12 -31.64 12.60
N SER A 596 0.37 -32.63 12.12
CA SER A 596 -0.25 -32.52 10.80
C SER A 596 -1.40 -31.53 10.82
N GLN A 597 -1.57 -30.73 9.74
CA GLN A 597 -2.68 -29.77 9.63
C GLN A 597 -4.05 -30.44 9.78
N ARG A 598 -4.23 -31.65 9.22
CA ARG A 598 -5.48 -32.42 9.39
C ARG A 598 -5.76 -32.77 10.85
N ARG A 599 -4.74 -33.21 11.58
CA ARG A 599 -4.89 -33.55 13.00
C ARG A 599 -5.15 -32.31 13.84
N LEU A 600 -4.50 -31.19 13.48
CA LEU A 600 -4.81 -29.90 14.08
C LEU A 600 -6.26 -29.48 13.82
N ALA A 601 -6.76 -29.63 12.59
CA ALA A 601 -8.14 -29.33 12.24
C ALA A 601 -9.13 -30.14 13.10
N ILE A 602 -8.89 -31.44 13.25
CA ILE A 602 -9.69 -32.35 14.09
C ILE A 602 -9.68 -31.93 15.57
N PHE A 603 -8.53 -31.52 16.13
CA PHE A 603 -8.51 -30.96 17.48
C PHE A 603 -9.25 -29.63 17.54
N ASN A 604 -9.14 -28.81 16.50
CA ASN A 604 -9.77 -27.50 16.46
C ASN A 604 -11.29 -27.54 16.26
N GLU A 605 -11.86 -28.65 15.77
CA GLU A 605 -13.31 -28.87 15.78
C GLU A 605 -13.87 -28.88 17.21
N VAL A 606 -13.04 -29.29 18.20
CA VAL A 606 -13.41 -29.30 19.62
C VAL A 606 -12.92 -28.04 20.34
N LEU A 607 -11.71 -27.57 19.98
CA LEU A 607 -11.08 -26.42 20.62
C LEU A 607 -11.55 -25.08 20.07
N GLU A 608 -12.26 -25.05 18.93
CA GLU A 608 -12.87 -23.88 18.28
C GLU A 608 -12.02 -22.59 18.40
N ASP A 609 -10.72 -22.73 18.23
CA ASP A 609 -9.76 -21.65 18.41
C ASP A 609 -9.41 -21.07 17.04
N ARG A 610 -9.57 -19.75 16.92
CA ARG A 610 -9.31 -19.05 15.64
C ARG A 610 -7.84 -19.16 15.22
N ARG A 611 -6.91 -19.28 16.17
CA ARG A 611 -5.49 -19.40 15.87
C ARG A 611 -5.18 -20.76 15.25
N LEU A 612 -5.64 -21.81 15.91
CA LEU A 612 -5.49 -23.17 15.42
C LEU A 612 -6.23 -23.35 14.09
N ALA A 613 -7.35 -22.64 13.87
CA ALA A 613 -8.07 -22.63 12.60
C ALA A 613 -7.21 -22.07 11.44
N ALA A 614 -6.52 -20.94 11.63
CA ALA A 614 -5.70 -20.36 10.57
C ALA A 614 -4.45 -21.21 10.26
N LEU A 615 -3.87 -21.87 11.27
CA LEU A 615 -2.77 -22.82 11.06
C LEU A 615 -3.24 -24.10 10.37
N ALA A 616 -4.46 -24.55 10.65
CA ALA A 616 -5.12 -25.69 10.02
C ALA A 616 -5.73 -25.38 8.65
N ASN A 617 -5.56 -24.16 8.14
CA ASN A 617 -6.16 -23.71 6.89
C ASN A 617 -5.79 -24.63 5.72
N PRO A 618 -6.78 -25.21 5.01
CA PRO A 618 -6.53 -26.14 3.93
C PRO A 618 -5.96 -25.50 2.66
N GLU A 619 -6.11 -24.18 2.48
CA GLU A 619 -5.51 -23.43 1.35
C GLU A 619 -3.99 -23.32 1.47
N LEU A 620 -3.47 -23.49 2.69
CA LEU A 620 -2.06 -23.30 3.01
C LEU A 620 -1.33 -24.63 3.18
N TYR A 621 -0.07 -24.63 2.80
CA TYR A 621 0.89 -25.68 3.07
C TYR A 621 2.06 -25.07 3.86
N TRP A 622 2.41 -25.67 4.99
CA TRP A 622 3.53 -25.20 5.81
C TRP A 622 4.82 -25.89 5.36
N ASP A 623 5.63 -25.14 4.63
CA ASP A 623 6.84 -25.64 3.99
C ASP A 623 8.08 -25.18 4.73
N ARG A 624 9.03 -26.08 4.95
CA ARG A 624 10.23 -25.76 5.73
C ARG A 624 11.30 -25.16 4.84
N ILE A 625 11.96 -24.11 5.29
CA ILE A 625 13.12 -23.55 4.61
C ILE A 625 14.28 -24.55 4.71
N VAL A 626 14.90 -24.88 3.57
CA VAL A 626 16.08 -25.79 3.51
C VAL A 626 17.36 -25.06 3.12
N SER A 627 17.27 -23.94 2.42
CA SER A 627 18.41 -23.05 2.19
C SER A 627 17.98 -21.58 2.09
N ILE A 628 18.87 -20.70 2.54
CA ILE A 628 18.83 -19.26 2.33
C ILE A 628 20.22 -18.89 1.80
N GLU A 629 20.29 -18.50 0.53
CA GLU A 629 21.56 -18.27 -0.20
C GLU A 629 21.60 -16.86 -0.75
N GLN A 630 22.66 -16.10 -0.50
CA GLN A 630 22.82 -14.77 -1.11
C GLN A 630 23.10 -14.92 -2.62
N THR A 631 22.30 -14.27 -3.47
CA THR A 631 22.41 -14.36 -4.94
C THR A 631 23.00 -13.12 -5.60
N GLY A 632 23.43 -12.14 -4.80
CA GLY A 632 24.01 -10.88 -5.25
C GLY A 632 22.95 -9.86 -5.68
N SER A 633 23.39 -8.78 -6.32
CA SER A 633 22.48 -7.72 -6.79
C SER A 633 21.67 -8.17 -8.01
N ARG A 634 20.35 -8.12 -7.89
CA ARG A 634 19.40 -8.41 -8.98
C ARG A 634 18.52 -7.20 -9.20
N GLN A 635 17.99 -7.05 -10.42
CA GLN A 635 16.90 -6.13 -10.69
C GLN A 635 15.68 -6.62 -9.90
N VAL A 636 15.02 -5.75 -9.15
CA VAL A 636 13.91 -6.10 -8.25
C VAL A 636 12.69 -5.21 -8.45
N TYR A 637 11.53 -5.76 -8.13
CA TYR A 637 10.24 -5.10 -8.27
C TYR A 637 9.40 -5.31 -7.01
N ASP A 638 8.45 -4.40 -6.78
CA ASP A 638 7.41 -4.51 -5.75
C ASP A 638 6.05 -4.23 -6.39
N LEU A 639 4.99 -4.79 -5.81
CA LEU A 639 3.61 -4.57 -6.26
C LEU A 639 2.79 -4.06 -5.08
N THR A 640 2.20 -2.88 -5.19
CA THR A 640 1.25 -2.42 -4.17
C THR A 640 -0.06 -3.17 -4.34
N VAL A 641 -0.42 -4.00 -3.36
CA VAL A 641 -1.71 -4.70 -3.31
C VAL A 641 -2.48 -4.18 -2.09
N PRO A 642 -3.43 -3.25 -2.26
CA PRO A 642 -4.13 -2.62 -1.14
C PRO A 642 -4.80 -3.68 -0.26
N GLU A 643 -5.63 -4.54 -0.86
CA GLU A 643 -6.39 -5.55 -0.16
C GLU A 643 -5.53 -6.76 0.26
N GLY A 644 -5.25 -6.86 1.56
CA GLY A 644 -4.47 -7.97 2.14
C GLY A 644 -2.97 -7.70 2.24
N ALA A 645 -2.45 -6.68 1.55
CA ALA A 645 -1.04 -6.27 1.58
C ALA A 645 -0.06 -7.42 1.32
N ASN A 646 -0.46 -8.38 0.48
CA ASN A 646 0.36 -9.52 0.09
C ASN A 646 -0.05 -10.05 -1.30
N PHE A 647 0.88 -10.74 -1.97
CA PHE A 647 0.61 -11.43 -3.23
C PHE A 647 1.39 -12.76 -3.32
N ILE A 648 1.20 -13.52 -4.40
CA ILE A 648 1.88 -14.79 -4.64
C ILE A 648 2.84 -14.66 -5.81
N ALA A 649 4.10 -15.03 -5.58
CA ALA A 649 5.15 -15.15 -6.60
C ALA A 649 5.95 -16.44 -6.34
N GLU A 650 6.34 -17.15 -7.40
CA GLU A 650 7.07 -18.43 -7.33
C GLU A 650 6.43 -19.46 -6.37
N ASP A 651 5.09 -19.51 -6.35
CA ASP A 651 4.31 -20.34 -5.43
C ASP A 651 4.57 -20.04 -3.94
N VAL A 652 4.94 -18.80 -3.58
CA VAL A 652 5.19 -18.30 -2.22
C VAL A 652 4.44 -16.98 -1.97
N ILE A 653 3.98 -16.73 -0.73
CA ILE A 653 3.22 -15.53 -0.34
C ILE A 653 4.17 -14.43 0.21
N VAL A 654 4.05 -13.19 -0.27
CA VAL A 654 4.98 -12.03 -0.10
C VAL A 654 4.25 -10.73 0.34
N HIS A 655 4.84 -9.76 1.10
CA HIS A 655 4.14 -8.67 1.89
C HIS A 655 4.68 -7.19 1.73
N ASN A 656 3.96 -6.09 2.12
CA ASN A 656 4.24 -4.60 1.91
C ASN A 656 4.26 -3.65 3.21
N THR A 657 4.85 -2.40 3.30
CA THR A 657 5.08 -1.51 4.56
C THR A 657 4.72 0.03 4.52
N SER A 658 4.57 0.79 5.67
CA SER A 658 4.69 2.31 5.80
C SER A 658 5.11 2.92 7.21
N LEU A 659 5.87 4.07 7.29
CA LEU A 659 6.38 4.83 8.50
C LEU A 659 5.39 5.85 9.11
N THR A 660 4.69 6.60 8.25
CA THR A 660 3.94 7.83 8.58
C THR A 660 2.81 7.60 9.58
N LEU A 661 2.32 6.35 9.65
CA LEU A 661 1.31 5.93 10.60
C LEU A 661 1.80 5.96 12.05
N ASN A 662 3.07 5.72 12.33
CA ASN A 662 3.55 5.77 13.72
C ASN A 662 3.58 7.20 14.27
N ILE A 663 3.88 8.20 13.44
CA ILE A 663 3.83 9.62 13.83
C ILE A 663 2.40 10.02 14.21
N ALA A 664 1.40 9.62 13.41
CA ALA A 664 -0.01 9.89 13.70
C ALA A 664 -0.44 9.31 15.05
N GLN A 665 0.01 8.09 15.36
CA GLN A 665 -0.28 7.41 16.63
C GLN A 665 0.30 8.15 17.81
N HIS A 666 1.59 8.50 17.75
CA HIS A 666 2.25 9.19 18.85
C HIS A 666 1.58 10.54 19.13
N ALA A 667 1.35 11.35 18.10
CA ALA A 667 0.71 12.66 18.26
C ALA A 667 -0.71 12.55 18.87
N SER A 668 -1.53 11.61 18.40
CA SER A 668 -2.93 11.52 18.84
C SER A 668 -3.15 10.73 20.13
N ILE A 669 -2.40 9.66 20.36
CA ILE A 669 -2.57 8.81 21.55
C ILE A 669 -1.87 9.44 22.76
N GLN A 670 -0.60 9.84 22.61
CA GLN A 670 0.21 10.31 23.74
C GLN A 670 -0.03 11.78 24.06
N TYR A 671 -0.11 12.61 23.02
CA TYR A 671 -0.24 14.07 23.19
C TYR A 671 -1.67 14.57 22.97
N LYS A 672 -2.62 13.67 22.68
CA LYS A 672 -4.05 13.97 22.47
C LYS A 672 -4.28 15.06 21.42
N ILE A 673 -3.40 15.11 20.42
CA ILE A 673 -3.50 16.05 19.30
C ILE A 673 -4.40 15.44 18.22
N PRO A 674 -5.46 16.15 17.77
CA PRO A 674 -6.28 15.66 16.66
C PRO A 674 -5.49 15.65 15.35
N VAL A 675 -5.54 14.51 14.65
CA VAL A 675 -4.79 14.25 13.40
C VAL A 675 -5.78 13.88 12.29
N ALA A 676 -5.63 14.50 11.12
CA ALA A 676 -6.34 14.11 9.91
C ALA A 676 -5.39 13.36 8.96
N ILE A 677 -5.82 12.20 8.46
CA ILE A 677 -5.06 11.36 7.52
C ILE A 677 -5.85 11.26 6.22
N PHE A 678 -5.30 11.80 5.14
CA PHE A 678 -5.79 11.63 3.78
C PHE A 678 -5.02 10.47 3.12
N SER A 679 -5.68 9.34 3.00
CA SER A 679 -5.11 8.09 2.53
C SER A 679 -5.53 7.83 1.09
N LEU A 680 -4.64 8.12 0.15
CA LEU A 680 -4.89 8.00 -1.28
C LEU A 680 -4.45 6.62 -1.81
N GLU A 681 -3.60 5.90 -1.07
CA GLU A 681 -3.09 4.57 -1.43
C GLU A 681 -3.83 3.43 -0.71
N MET A 682 -4.26 3.63 0.53
CA MET A 682 -4.80 2.57 1.41
C MET A 682 -6.22 2.86 1.88
N SER A 683 -7.01 1.81 2.13
CA SER A 683 -8.36 1.97 2.71
C SER A 683 -8.32 2.24 4.22
N GLU A 684 -9.37 2.86 4.75
CA GLU A 684 -9.51 3.17 6.19
C GLU A 684 -9.29 1.92 7.07
N GLN A 685 -9.88 0.79 6.69
CA GLN A 685 -9.78 -0.46 7.44
C GLN A 685 -8.34 -0.98 7.53
N GLN A 686 -7.56 -0.82 6.46
CA GLN A 686 -6.16 -1.25 6.41
C GLN A 686 -5.27 -0.37 7.28
N LEU A 687 -5.55 0.94 7.29
CA LEU A 687 -4.89 1.89 8.17
C LEU A 687 -5.17 1.60 9.64
N VAL A 688 -6.44 1.49 10.03
CA VAL A 688 -6.85 1.18 11.41
C VAL A 688 -6.22 -0.13 11.89
N THR A 689 -6.14 -1.14 11.03
CA THR A 689 -5.47 -2.39 11.35
C THR A 689 -3.98 -2.16 11.66
N ARG A 690 -3.24 -1.43 10.81
CA ARG A 690 -1.81 -1.13 11.04
C ARG A 690 -1.60 -0.31 12.31
N LEU A 691 -2.47 0.67 12.57
CA LEU A 691 -2.46 1.44 13.80
C LEU A 691 -2.62 0.50 15.01
N LEU A 692 -3.65 -0.35 15.01
CA LEU A 692 -3.90 -1.28 16.11
C LEU A 692 -2.73 -2.25 16.34
N CYS A 693 -2.05 -2.71 15.29
CA CYS A 693 -0.87 -3.58 15.39
C CYS A 693 0.31 -2.88 16.06
N SER A 694 0.63 -1.67 15.59
CA SER A 694 1.74 -0.87 16.11
C SER A 694 1.52 -0.48 17.58
N GLU A 695 0.29 -0.11 17.94
CA GLU A 695 -0.03 0.32 19.31
C GLU A 695 -0.04 -0.87 20.27
N ALA A 696 -0.74 -1.95 19.91
CA ALA A 696 -0.73 -3.18 20.71
C ALA A 696 0.67 -3.84 20.74
N SER A 697 1.57 -3.42 19.84
CA SER A 697 2.85 -4.06 19.51
C SER A 697 2.65 -5.56 19.29
N VAL A 698 1.66 -5.84 18.46
CA VAL A 698 1.24 -7.17 18.04
C VAL A 698 1.54 -7.30 16.55
N ASP A 699 1.99 -8.49 16.18
CA ASP A 699 2.28 -8.83 14.79
C ASP A 699 1.05 -8.56 13.90
N SER A 700 1.29 -7.84 12.81
CA SER A 700 0.22 -7.38 11.93
C SER A 700 -0.53 -8.51 11.21
N TYR A 701 0.16 -9.62 10.97
CA TYR A 701 -0.47 -10.84 10.53
C TYR A 701 -1.44 -11.38 11.57
N ARG A 702 -0.99 -11.44 12.84
CA ARG A 702 -1.75 -12.11 13.90
C ARG A 702 -3.07 -11.39 14.18
N LEU A 703 -3.06 -10.06 14.13
CA LEU A 703 -4.27 -9.27 14.25
C LEU A 703 -5.24 -9.52 13.09
N ARG A 704 -4.75 -9.48 11.83
CA ARG A 704 -5.59 -9.71 10.63
C ARG A 704 -6.23 -11.09 10.56
N THR A 705 -5.52 -12.09 11.06
CA THR A 705 -5.95 -13.50 10.99
C THR A 705 -6.63 -13.99 12.27
N GLY A 706 -6.73 -13.14 13.30
CA GLY A 706 -7.27 -13.52 14.61
C GLY A 706 -6.38 -14.51 15.39
N LEU A 707 -5.11 -14.65 15.02
CA LEU A 707 -4.08 -15.51 15.62
C LEU A 707 -3.50 -14.93 16.94
N LEU A 708 -4.31 -14.22 17.72
CA LEU A 708 -3.86 -13.41 18.87
C LEU A 708 -3.72 -14.21 20.16
N LYS A 709 -2.53 -14.24 20.76
CA LYS A 709 -2.24 -14.88 22.06
C LYS A 709 -3.14 -14.31 23.17
N ASP A 710 -3.43 -15.09 24.22
CA ASP A 710 -4.25 -14.64 25.35
C ASP A 710 -3.64 -13.44 26.08
N ALA A 711 -2.30 -13.32 26.07
CA ALA A 711 -1.58 -12.15 26.56
C ALA A 711 -1.62 -10.94 25.61
N GLU A 712 -1.97 -11.13 24.32
CA GLU A 712 -2.11 -10.07 23.33
C GLU A 712 -3.52 -9.45 23.35
N TRP A 713 -4.54 -10.21 23.74
CA TRP A 713 -5.92 -9.70 23.87
C TRP A 713 -6.07 -8.50 24.81
N PRO A 714 -5.51 -8.51 26.04
CA PRO A 714 -5.50 -7.33 26.91
C PRO A 714 -4.79 -6.14 26.27
N ARG A 715 -3.67 -6.37 25.57
CA ARG A 715 -2.90 -5.32 24.89
C ARG A 715 -3.67 -4.72 23.72
N ILE A 716 -4.43 -5.54 22.99
CA ILE A 716 -5.30 -5.09 21.90
C ILE A 716 -6.51 -4.36 22.43
N ALA A 717 -7.15 -4.86 23.48
CA ALA A 717 -8.26 -4.16 24.14
C ALA A 717 -7.80 -2.80 24.67
N GLN A 718 -6.62 -2.74 25.28
CA GLN A 718 -5.99 -1.50 25.72
C GLN A 718 -5.67 -0.58 24.53
N ALA A 719 -5.09 -1.10 23.45
CA ALA A 719 -4.78 -0.34 22.25
C ALA A 719 -6.05 0.16 21.53
N MET A 720 -7.13 -0.63 21.49
CA MET A 720 -8.43 -0.19 20.97
C MET A 720 -9.04 0.90 21.84
N GLY A 721 -8.93 0.80 23.17
CA GLY A 721 -9.35 1.87 24.08
C GLY A 721 -8.57 3.15 23.81
N ALA A 722 -7.24 3.06 23.73
CA ALA A 722 -6.37 4.19 23.43
C ALA A 722 -6.66 4.82 22.05
N LEU A 723 -6.89 3.99 21.02
CA LEU A 723 -7.24 4.44 19.67
C LEU A 723 -8.64 5.01 19.58
N SER A 724 -9.60 4.50 20.35
CA SER A 724 -10.97 5.05 20.40
C SER A 724 -11.00 6.42 21.07
N GLU A 725 -10.10 6.69 22.00
CA GLU A 725 -9.91 8.01 22.59
C GLU A 725 -9.03 8.93 21.73
N ALA A 726 -8.25 8.36 20.80
CA ALA A 726 -7.40 9.12 19.91
C ALA A 726 -8.26 9.86 18.89
N GLN A 727 -7.96 11.14 18.67
CA GLN A 727 -8.68 11.97 17.73
C GLN A 727 -8.06 11.86 16.33
N ILE A 728 -8.10 10.64 15.75
CA ILE A 728 -7.60 10.37 14.40
C ILE A 728 -8.79 10.32 13.44
N TYR A 729 -8.78 11.20 12.44
CA TYR A 729 -9.80 11.27 11.39
C TYR A 729 -9.20 10.79 10.07
N ILE A 730 -9.82 9.80 9.42
CA ILE A 730 -9.31 9.19 8.18
C ILE A 730 -10.25 9.52 7.03
N ASP A 731 -9.68 9.87 5.88
CA ASP A 731 -10.37 10.04 4.62
C ASP A 731 -9.65 9.21 3.54
N ASP A 732 -10.31 8.16 3.06
CA ASP A 732 -9.80 7.27 2.01
C ASP A 732 -10.41 7.52 0.62
N SER A 733 -11.02 8.70 0.43
CA SER A 733 -11.58 9.11 -0.86
C SER A 733 -10.49 9.10 -1.95
N PRO A 734 -10.68 8.37 -3.06
CA PRO A 734 -9.70 8.36 -4.15
C PRO A 734 -9.72 9.70 -4.90
N ASN A 735 -8.55 10.14 -5.39
CA ASN A 735 -8.39 11.34 -6.24
C ASN A 735 -8.80 12.68 -5.58
N VAL A 736 -8.63 12.84 -4.26
CA VAL A 736 -8.98 14.09 -3.56
C VAL A 736 -8.14 15.27 -4.06
N SER A 737 -8.81 16.36 -4.41
CA SER A 737 -8.17 17.62 -4.75
C SER A 737 -7.72 18.38 -3.49
N VAL A 738 -6.72 19.27 -3.62
CA VAL A 738 -6.27 20.11 -2.50
C VAL A 738 -7.41 20.97 -1.93
N MET A 739 -8.36 21.37 -2.78
CA MET A 739 -9.52 22.18 -2.37
C MET A 739 -10.46 21.39 -1.44
N GLU A 740 -10.82 20.18 -1.83
CA GLU A 740 -11.68 19.30 -1.02
C GLU A 740 -11.00 18.96 0.31
N MET A 741 -9.69 18.67 0.27
CA MET A 741 -8.87 18.45 1.46
C MET A 741 -8.92 19.67 2.39
N ARG A 742 -8.75 20.88 1.83
CA ARG A 742 -8.85 22.14 2.58
C ARG A 742 -10.21 22.32 3.22
N THR A 743 -11.30 22.07 2.51
CA THR A 743 -12.67 22.21 3.04
C THR A 743 -12.91 21.23 4.20
N LYS A 744 -12.49 19.97 4.07
CA LYS A 744 -12.59 18.96 5.14
C LYS A 744 -11.72 19.33 6.35
N ALA A 745 -10.48 19.74 6.11
CA ALA A 745 -9.55 20.16 7.15
C ALA A 745 -10.03 21.39 7.92
N ARG A 746 -10.60 22.39 7.24
CA ARG A 746 -11.21 23.57 7.88
C ARG A 746 -12.35 23.18 8.82
N ARG A 747 -13.25 22.31 8.35
CA ARG A 747 -14.38 21.82 9.16
C ARG A 747 -13.87 21.09 10.42
N LEU A 748 -12.86 20.25 10.28
CA LEU A 748 -12.23 19.55 11.42
C LEU A 748 -11.48 20.51 12.35
N LYS A 749 -10.83 21.55 11.82
CA LYS A 749 -10.14 22.56 12.63
C LYS A 749 -11.12 23.33 13.51
N SER A 750 -12.25 23.76 12.95
CA SER A 750 -13.29 24.46 13.71
C SER A 750 -14.00 23.57 14.73
N ALA A 751 -14.28 22.31 14.39
CA ALA A 751 -15.04 21.40 15.26
C ALA A 751 -14.19 20.76 16.36
N ASN A 752 -12.93 20.41 16.06
CA ASN A 752 -12.11 19.54 16.90
C ASN A 752 -10.70 20.10 17.14
N ASN A 753 -10.41 21.35 16.76
CA ASN A 753 -9.09 21.97 16.91
C ASN A 753 -7.93 21.15 16.30
N LEU A 754 -8.14 20.61 15.09
CA LEU A 754 -7.15 19.85 14.31
C LEU A 754 -5.71 20.38 14.49
N GLY A 755 -4.76 19.49 14.78
CA GLY A 755 -3.37 19.84 15.09
C GLY A 755 -2.34 19.31 14.09
N LEU A 756 -2.66 18.30 13.28
CA LEU A 756 -1.75 17.73 12.28
C LEU A 756 -2.54 17.19 11.08
N ILE A 757 -2.01 17.40 9.87
CA ILE A 757 -2.51 16.75 8.64
C ILE A 757 -1.43 15.83 8.09
N ILE A 758 -1.82 14.65 7.62
CA ILE A 758 -0.97 13.69 6.91
C ILE A 758 -1.60 13.35 5.56
N VAL A 759 -0.81 13.34 4.49
CA VAL A 759 -1.22 13.00 3.13
C VAL A 759 -0.35 11.85 2.59
N ASP A 760 -0.96 10.72 2.26
CA ASP A 760 -0.28 9.48 1.82
C ASP A 760 -0.81 8.98 0.46
N TYR A 761 -0.16 9.22 -0.68
CA TYR A 761 1.04 10.04 -0.93
C TYR A 761 0.77 11.10 -2.02
N LEU A 762 1.60 12.15 -2.05
CA LEU A 762 1.36 13.40 -2.78
C LEU A 762 1.14 13.20 -4.28
N GLN A 763 1.85 12.25 -4.89
CA GLN A 763 1.72 11.93 -6.31
C GLN A 763 0.39 11.25 -6.70
N LEU A 764 -0.49 10.86 -5.77
CA LEU A 764 -1.83 10.37 -6.11
C LEU A 764 -2.89 11.48 -6.13
N MET A 765 -2.52 12.71 -5.77
CA MET A 765 -3.42 13.86 -5.85
C MET A 765 -3.61 14.32 -7.29
N GLN A 766 -4.82 14.78 -7.61
CA GLN A 766 -5.14 15.38 -8.91
C GLN A 766 -5.09 16.91 -8.81
N GLY A 767 -4.38 17.54 -9.73
CA GLY A 767 -4.38 18.98 -9.96
C GLY A 767 -5.34 19.39 -11.09
N ARG A 768 -5.43 20.70 -11.33
CA ARG A 768 -6.42 21.28 -12.27
C ARG A 768 -6.07 21.06 -13.77
N ASN A 769 -4.83 20.75 -14.11
CA ASN A 769 -4.33 20.63 -15.50
C ASN A 769 -3.65 19.27 -15.74
N GLN A 770 -4.14 18.50 -16.72
CA GLN A 770 -3.63 17.15 -17.04
C GLN A 770 -2.42 17.11 -17.98
N GLU A 771 -2.03 18.22 -18.62
CA GLU A 771 -1.02 18.18 -19.70
C GLU A 771 0.44 18.17 -19.22
N ASN A 772 0.74 18.65 -18.01
CA ASN A 772 2.12 18.73 -17.52
C ASN A 772 2.25 18.43 -16.02
N ARG A 773 2.75 17.22 -15.73
CA ARG A 773 2.86 16.65 -14.39
C ARG A 773 3.71 17.49 -13.41
N VAL A 774 4.78 18.11 -13.90
CA VAL A 774 5.66 18.96 -13.07
C VAL A 774 4.92 20.19 -12.54
N GLN A 775 4.06 20.79 -13.38
CA GLN A 775 3.25 21.93 -12.99
C GLN A 775 2.16 21.50 -12.01
N GLU A 776 1.54 20.34 -12.23
CA GLU A 776 0.52 19.77 -11.34
C GLU A 776 1.06 19.56 -9.91
N VAL A 777 2.23 18.92 -9.79
CA VAL A 777 2.88 18.69 -8.49
C VAL A 777 3.28 20.02 -7.82
N SER A 778 3.69 21.01 -8.62
CA SER A 778 3.99 22.37 -8.13
C SER A 778 2.76 23.06 -7.53
N ASP A 779 1.62 22.95 -8.20
CA ASP A 779 0.36 23.54 -7.74
C ASP A 779 -0.14 22.83 -6.46
N ILE A 780 0.01 21.50 -6.39
CA ILE A 780 -0.31 20.70 -5.19
C ILE A 780 0.56 21.13 -4.01
N SER A 781 1.88 21.21 -4.21
CA SER A 781 2.85 21.63 -3.20
C SER A 781 2.52 23.01 -2.61
N ARG A 782 2.28 24.01 -3.47
CA ARG A 782 1.88 25.35 -3.06
C ARG A 782 0.54 25.37 -2.33
N GLY A 783 -0.41 24.57 -2.80
CA GLY A 783 -1.71 24.41 -2.18
C GLY A 783 -1.60 23.85 -0.75
N LEU A 784 -0.79 22.81 -0.55
CA LEU A 784 -0.52 22.22 0.78
C LEU A 784 0.21 23.20 1.70
N LYS A 785 1.18 23.96 1.19
CA LYS A 785 1.87 25.00 1.99
C LYS A 785 0.92 26.13 2.38
N THR A 786 0.04 26.53 1.48
CA THR A 786 -1.00 27.53 1.75
C THR A 786 -1.96 27.01 2.82
N LEU A 787 -2.41 25.75 2.71
CA LEU A 787 -3.25 25.09 3.70
C LEU A 787 -2.60 25.06 5.08
N ALA A 788 -1.30 24.70 5.16
CA ALA A 788 -0.56 24.69 6.42
C ALA A 788 -0.55 26.06 7.10
N ARG A 789 -0.23 27.12 6.35
CA ARG A 789 -0.20 28.52 6.83
C ARG A 789 -1.57 29.04 7.23
N GLU A 790 -2.58 28.74 6.42
CA GLU A 790 -3.95 29.19 6.62
C GLU A 790 -4.54 28.61 7.90
N LEU A 791 -4.35 27.31 8.13
CA LEU A 791 -4.87 26.63 9.32
C LEU A 791 -3.93 26.72 10.54
N GLN A 792 -2.72 27.27 10.36
CA GLN A 792 -1.65 27.30 11.35
C GLN A 792 -1.37 25.92 11.96
N ILE A 793 -1.25 24.90 11.11
CA ILE A 793 -0.96 23.51 11.49
C ILE A 793 0.14 22.91 10.62
N PRO A 794 0.96 21.99 11.15
CA PRO A 794 1.87 21.20 10.33
C PRO A 794 1.10 20.30 9.36
N VAL A 795 1.61 20.21 8.13
CA VAL A 795 1.14 19.28 7.09
C VAL A 795 2.29 18.38 6.69
N ILE A 796 2.15 17.07 6.90
CA ILE A 796 3.08 16.04 6.45
C ILE A 796 2.58 15.47 5.13
N ALA A 797 3.40 15.52 4.08
CA ALA A 797 3.12 14.87 2.81
C ALA A 797 4.17 13.80 2.50
N CYS A 798 3.71 12.56 2.28
CA CYS A 798 4.55 11.48 1.79
C CYS A 798 4.89 11.73 0.32
N SER A 799 6.15 11.51 -0.06
CA SER A 799 6.59 11.61 -1.46
C SER A 799 7.51 10.45 -1.83
N GLN A 800 7.32 9.88 -3.02
CA GLN A 800 8.21 8.85 -3.54
C GLN A 800 9.50 9.46 -4.14
N LEU A 801 10.64 8.79 -3.91
CA LEU A 801 11.94 9.17 -4.48
C LEU A 801 12.19 8.59 -5.86
N SER A 802 12.90 9.35 -6.70
CA SER A 802 13.44 8.85 -7.97
C SER A 802 14.56 7.82 -7.77
N ARG A 803 15.06 7.23 -8.87
CA ARG A 803 16.08 6.18 -8.86
C ARG A 803 17.53 6.70 -8.82
N GLU A 804 17.74 8.01 -8.86
CA GLU A 804 19.09 8.60 -8.86
C GLU A 804 19.95 8.29 -7.61
N PRO A 805 19.40 8.15 -6.39
CA PRO A 805 20.19 7.74 -5.23
C PRO A 805 20.93 6.41 -5.41
N GLU A 806 20.34 5.46 -6.14
CA GLU A 806 20.89 4.11 -6.32
C GLU A 806 22.19 4.09 -7.14
N LYS A 807 22.40 5.10 -7.98
CA LYS A 807 23.62 5.22 -8.80
C LYS A 807 24.79 5.79 -7.99
N ARG A 808 24.53 6.40 -6.83
CA ARG A 808 25.58 7.01 -6.00
C ARG A 808 26.21 5.97 -5.08
N PRO A 809 27.53 6.05 -4.81
CA PRO A 809 28.22 5.07 -3.96
C PRO A 809 27.68 4.98 -2.53
N ASP A 810 27.11 6.07 -2.00
CA ASP A 810 26.59 6.13 -0.63
C ASP A 810 25.10 5.80 -0.52
N HIS A 811 24.39 5.68 -1.64
CA HIS A 811 22.96 5.38 -1.79
C HIS A 811 21.98 6.27 -1.00
N ARG A 812 22.49 7.28 -0.29
CA ARG A 812 21.70 8.14 0.59
C ARG A 812 20.93 9.16 -0.25
N PRO A 813 19.62 9.31 -0.04
CA PRO A 813 18.84 10.33 -0.73
C PRO A 813 19.29 11.76 -0.41
N GLN A 814 19.10 12.64 -1.39
CA GLN A 814 19.43 14.06 -1.39
C GLN A 814 18.25 14.82 -2.02
N LEU A 815 18.20 16.14 -1.83
CA LEU A 815 17.08 16.97 -2.28
C LEU A 815 16.80 16.87 -3.79
N SER A 816 17.86 16.72 -4.60
CA SER A 816 17.76 16.53 -6.05
C SER A 816 16.95 15.30 -6.48
N ASP A 817 16.75 14.32 -5.59
CA ASP A 817 16.12 13.04 -5.93
C ASP A 817 14.59 13.07 -5.86
N LEU A 818 14.01 14.16 -5.34
CA LEU A 818 12.59 14.49 -5.42
C LEU A 818 12.25 14.94 -6.86
N ARG A 819 12.26 14.01 -7.82
CA ARG A 819 12.02 14.29 -9.25
C ARG A 819 10.62 14.89 -9.49
N GLU A 820 10.46 15.64 -10.58
CA GLU A 820 9.24 16.40 -10.96
C GLU A 820 8.91 17.60 -10.06
N SER A 821 9.78 17.92 -9.10
CA SER A 821 9.37 18.65 -7.89
C SER A 821 10.40 19.69 -7.39
N GLY A 822 11.09 20.41 -8.27
CA GLY A 822 12.01 21.49 -7.84
C GLY A 822 11.31 22.57 -6.99
N THR A 823 10.01 22.75 -7.20
CA THR A 823 9.11 23.59 -6.40
C THR A 823 8.77 23.00 -5.03
N LEU A 824 8.68 21.68 -4.90
CA LEU A 824 8.42 20.99 -3.64
C LEU A 824 9.60 21.11 -2.67
N GLU A 825 10.83 21.09 -3.20
CA GLU A 825 12.00 21.49 -2.44
C GLU A 825 11.87 22.94 -1.96
N GLN A 826 11.40 23.87 -2.79
CA GLN A 826 11.29 25.28 -2.41
C GLN A 826 10.21 25.53 -1.36
N ASP A 827 9.02 24.96 -1.55
CA ASP A 827 7.83 25.22 -0.72
C ASP A 827 7.90 24.57 0.67
N SER A 828 8.59 23.42 0.78
CA SER A 828 8.75 22.71 2.05
C SER A 828 9.63 23.45 3.05
N ASP A 829 9.35 23.26 4.34
CA ASP A 829 10.12 23.83 5.45
C ASP A 829 11.05 22.78 6.08
N LEU A 830 10.62 21.52 6.07
CA LEU A 830 11.36 20.35 6.57
C LEU A 830 11.27 19.22 5.53
N VAL A 831 12.41 18.62 5.18
CA VAL A 831 12.48 17.45 4.31
C VAL A 831 13.22 16.33 5.04
N LEU A 832 12.53 15.21 5.23
CA LEU A 832 13.04 14.01 5.86
C LEU A 832 13.14 12.89 4.82
N PHE A 833 14.31 12.28 4.69
CA PHE A 833 14.48 11.05 3.94
C PHE A 833 14.61 9.85 4.86
N ILE A 834 13.94 8.76 4.51
CA ILE A 834 14.16 7.47 5.16
C ILE A 834 15.24 6.73 4.36
N PHE A 835 16.37 6.50 5.00
CA PHE A 835 17.43 5.64 4.49
C PHE A 835 17.65 4.49 5.46
N ARG A 836 17.91 3.31 4.92
CA ARG A 836 18.12 2.11 5.74
C ARG A 836 19.32 1.41 5.15
N GLU A 837 20.46 1.58 5.82
CA GLU A 837 21.78 1.16 5.34
C GLU A 837 21.80 -0.34 4.99
N ARG A 838 21.03 -1.15 5.73
CA ARG A 838 20.82 -2.59 5.52
C ARG A 838 20.35 -3.00 4.13
N PHE A 839 19.76 -2.08 3.35
CA PHE A 839 19.34 -2.40 1.98
C PHE A 839 20.44 -2.28 0.94
N TYR A 840 21.55 -1.63 1.29
CA TYR A 840 22.61 -1.29 0.33
C TYR A 840 23.97 -1.82 0.75
N ASN A 841 24.15 -2.18 2.02
CA ASN A 841 25.39 -2.73 2.57
C ASN A 841 25.11 -4.02 3.35
N ASP A 842 25.70 -5.12 2.91
CA ASP A 842 25.52 -6.46 3.52
C ASP A 842 26.46 -6.72 4.71
N ASN A 843 27.51 -5.89 4.91
CA ASN A 843 28.54 -6.05 5.95
C ASN A 843 28.31 -5.14 7.17
N ILE A 844 27.06 -4.99 7.60
CA ILE A 844 26.70 -4.12 8.72
C ILE A 844 26.73 -4.94 10.02
N ALA A 845 27.25 -4.33 11.09
CA ALA A 845 27.20 -4.91 12.43
C ALA A 845 25.75 -5.22 12.85
N GLU A 846 25.56 -6.33 13.57
CA GLU A 846 24.24 -6.91 13.89
C GLU A 846 23.33 -5.94 14.69
N ASP A 847 23.94 -5.07 15.49
CA ASP A 847 23.29 -3.99 16.26
C ASP A 847 22.75 -2.84 15.38
N ARG A 848 23.33 -2.61 14.20
CA ARG A 848 22.88 -1.59 13.23
C ARG A 848 21.88 -2.14 12.20
N ARG A 849 21.57 -3.45 12.23
CA ARG A 849 20.74 -4.12 11.21
C ARG A 849 19.29 -3.66 11.19
N ASN A 850 18.72 -3.27 12.33
CA ASN A 850 17.34 -2.77 12.42
C ASN A 850 17.27 -1.24 12.50
N VAL A 851 18.39 -0.56 12.25
CA VAL A 851 18.45 0.90 12.27
C VAL A 851 17.93 1.48 10.95
N ALA A 852 17.10 2.50 11.07
CA ALA A 852 16.70 3.39 10.00
C ALA A 852 17.28 4.79 10.23
N GLU A 853 18.08 5.26 9.28
CA GLU A 853 18.55 6.63 9.24
C GLU A 853 17.42 7.54 8.75
N ILE A 854 17.01 8.48 9.59
CA ILE A 854 16.17 9.60 9.17
C ILE A 854 17.11 10.78 8.87
N ILE A 855 17.20 11.13 7.59
CA ILE A 855 18.07 12.20 7.09
C ILE A 855 17.23 13.47 7.00
N ILE A 856 17.52 14.45 7.85
CA ILE A 856 16.99 15.81 7.77
C ILE A 856 17.76 16.55 6.68
N ALA A 857 17.28 16.46 5.44
CA ALA A 857 17.96 17.02 4.27
C ALA A 857 17.75 18.54 4.14
N LYS A 858 16.61 19.05 4.61
CA LYS A 858 16.30 20.47 4.67
C LYS A 858 15.58 20.77 5.97
N HIS A 859 15.95 21.85 6.63
CA HIS A 859 15.24 22.39 7.79
C HIS A 859 15.41 23.91 7.79
N ARG A 860 14.32 24.67 7.62
CA ARG A 860 14.39 26.15 7.54
C ARG A 860 14.76 26.80 8.87
N ASN A 861 14.32 26.23 9.98
CA ASN A 861 14.35 26.85 11.31
C ASN A 861 15.34 26.15 12.28
N GLY A 862 16.18 25.24 11.78
CA GLY A 862 17.11 24.50 12.62
C GLY A 862 18.12 23.68 11.83
N PRO A 863 18.92 22.85 12.52
CA PRO A 863 20.02 22.13 11.89
C PRO A 863 19.53 20.99 11.00
N THR A 864 20.23 20.77 9.89
CA THR A 864 20.18 19.52 9.12
C THR A 864 21.03 18.45 9.79
N GLY A 865 20.85 17.20 9.39
CA GLY A 865 21.65 16.11 9.94
C GLY A 865 21.00 14.75 9.74
N LYS A 866 21.52 13.74 10.44
CA LYS A 866 21.00 12.38 10.43
C LYS A 866 20.71 11.97 11.87
N LEU A 867 19.69 11.12 12.03
CA LEU A 867 19.39 10.45 13.29
C LEU A 867 18.98 9.01 13.00
N GLU A 868 19.06 8.18 14.02
CA GLU A 868 18.88 6.73 13.90
C GLU A 868 17.67 6.32 14.72
N LEU A 869 16.69 5.69 14.06
CA LEU A 869 15.55 5.04 14.71
C LEU A 869 15.67 3.54 14.60
N LEU A 870 15.08 2.81 15.53
CA LEU A 870 14.88 1.37 15.40
C LEU A 870 13.62 1.11 14.57
N PHE A 871 13.68 0.20 13.59
CA PHE A 871 12.49 -0.28 12.90
C PHE A 871 12.24 -1.76 13.19
N ILE A 872 11.05 -2.05 13.70
CA ILE A 872 10.57 -3.38 14.06
C ILE A 872 9.61 -3.84 12.96
N ASP A 873 10.09 -4.75 12.11
CA ASP A 873 9.42 -5.15 10.87
C ASP A 873 8.04 -5.81 11.12
N GLU A 874 7.90 -6.64 12.14
CA GLU A 874 6.68 -7.45 12.41
C GLU A 874 5.51 -6.62 12.93
N GLN A 875 5.84 -5.51 13.59
CA GLN A 875 4.87 -4.57 14.17
C GLN A 875 4.62 -3.38 13.23
N THR A 876 5.35 -3.30 12.12
CA THR A 876 5.39 -2.11 11.25
C THR A 876 5.61 -0.83 12.07
N LYS A 877 6.60 -0.88 12.98
CA LYS A 877 6.77 0.12 14.03
C LYS A 877 8.19 0.69 14.03
N PHE A 878 8.29 1.99 13.93
CA PHE A 878 9.49 2.74 14.28
C PHE A 878 9.50 3.02 15.79
N ALA A 879 10.67 2.96 16.41
CA ALA A 879 10.90 3.17 17.84
C ALA A 879 12.20 3.95 18.07
N ASN A 880 12.32 4.59 19.24
CA ASN A 880 13.55 5.25 19.66
C ASN A 880 14.68 4.22 19.87
N LEU A 881 15.90 4.56 19.43
CA LEU A 881 17.08 3.72 19.60
C LEU A 881 17.67 3.93 21.01
N ASP A 882 17.56 2.95 21.88
CA ASP A 882 18.03 3.06 23.28
C ASP A 882 19.55 2.85 23.35
N ARG A 883 20.34 3.93 23.43
CA ARG A 883 21.82 3.88 23.46
C ARG A 883 22.40 3.49 24.83
N ARG A 884 21.56 3.09 25.80
CA ARG A 884 21.96 2.74 27.18
C ARG A 884 22.40 1.28 27.35
N ARG A 885 23.38 0.80 26.58
CA ARG A 885 24.21 -0.36 26.96
C ARG A 885 25.60 -0.19 26.36
N GLY A 886 26.44 0.55 27.08
CA GLY A 886 27.81 0.86 26.69
C GLY A 886 28.50 1.76 27.71
N SER A 887 28.55 1.30 28.97
CA SER A 887 29.51 1.72 29.99
C SER A 887 29.86 0.51 30.84
#